data_AF-A0A353FI19-F1
#
_entry.id   AF-A0A353FI19-F1
#
_cell.length_a   1.000
_cell.length_b   1.000
_cell.length_c   1.000
_cell.angle_alpha   90.00
_cell.angle_beta   90.00
_cell.angle_gamma   90.00
#
_symmetry.space_group_name_H-M   'P 1'
#
loop_
_entity.id
_entity.type
_entity.pdbx_description
1 polymer ?
#
loop_
_entity_poly.entity_id
_entity_poly.type
_entity_poly.pdbx_seq_one_letter_code
_entity_poly.pdbx_strand_id
1 'polypeptide(L)'
;YKATFKDCDFIRNNDYRNPSLMAHVSMLDVEGVQFEGCLFTDSITSGPFAQNCEGIYALNSSFTVNPSASRNSVFYGHRDAVRALNVNGATVVNPIAINYTTFTNNHHSIYISASDFAKVSHNTITVPNNLPRSAQNPQAFQPVRYGIYMDGARHFEVYENTLSTGGQNGSIESSGMIFKNSGAVATEVYRNRVDGFTVGVEAIGRNRDAGNTKVGLTLKCNDLGYEAGNGYDVFVAQAASHPENGIQVFQGENTVGTTSEDLPNNLFTPNGTPFSSNFQNEENSSVVYYYGTGNPRLDPRQVIGITDLPLPAQVDYNTDCDVRPAGPPGGLSGPSQGYAQAETDLGNVLSLRTQYLDGGATPALEAQILIADEQEEYQDLYIELMGMAPYVSDENLLNLAHIDDYPELALRNILLANPHASRNPDIMEVLYHKEPPLAAQTLADIEAGEQSITSKDVLDMQIASAQTRSEAATREILAWYRTHSEGKLNDLTEHLLQRDEPQFHYAAVDAFLRAGELEIAQDILENLPEVCVMTEDASAEYEQMEALYSLLFDLYPSSGEPDPGIIGDLENLAMADDGPAAARARNLLVQYGEPTDYTEPVYIPGSSGKKASDPQPERPLKPESGFSLSPNPAGDHVVLQWDWLAAGLSETLTIQVFDLKGSLVVQEKAIATDNVKMISLHGLKAGTYSIQVFHRGESVYTEKLRIE
;
A
#
# COMPACT_ATOMS: atom_id res chain seq x y z
N TYR A 1 -20.42 -12.68 25.34
CA TYR A 1 -21.86 -12.43 25.04
C TYR A 1 -22.27 -13.32 23.86
N LYS A 2 -23.54 -13.74 23.71
CA LYS A 2 -23.99 -14.53 22.55
C LYS A 2 -25.40 -14.12 22.11
N ALA A 3 -25.49 -13.46 20.96
CA ALA A 3 -26.75 -13.04 20.36
C ALA A 3 -26.77 -13.38 18.87
N THR A 4 -27.88 -13.94 18.40
CA THR A 4 -28.12 -14.27 17.00
C THR A 4 -29.50 -13.78 16.60
N PHE A 5 -29.56 -12.97 15.54
CA PHE A 5 -30.77 -12.53 14.87
C PHE A 5 -30.84 -13.25 13.53
N LYS A 6 -31.92 -14.00 13.31
CA LYS A 6 -32.10 -14.80 12.11
C LYS A 6 -33.44 -14.50 11.48
N ASP A 7 -33.43 -14.18 10.19
CA ASP A 7 -34.62 -13.87 9.39
C ASP A 7 -35.51 -12.79 10.05
N CYS A 8 -34.88 -11.82 10.73
CA CYS A 8 -35.56 -10.70 11.40
C CYS A 8 -35.71 -9.49 10.46
N ASP A 9 -36.81 -8.75 10.62
CA ASP A 9 -37.10 -7.53 9.86
C ASP A 9 -37.09 -6.31 10.80
N PHE A 10 -36.13 -5.41 10.58
CA PHE A 10 -36.00 -4.12 11.24
C PHE A 10 -36.49 -3.04 10.27
N ILE A 11 -37.68 -2.48 10.53
CA ILE A 11 -38.38 -1.61 9.57
C ILE A 11 -38.68 -0.24 10.18
N ARG A 12 -38.27 0.81 9.46
CA ARG A 12 -38.74 2.19 9.61
C ARG A 12 -39.47 2.63 8.35
N ASN A 13 -40.63 3.23 8.54
CA ASN A 13 -41.47 3.76 7.48
C ASN A 13 -42.16 5.05 7.96
N ASN A 14 -42.98 5.66 7.11
CA ASN A 14 -43.68 6.92 7.42
C ASN A 14 -44.66 6.85 8.62
N ASP A 15 -44.90 5.67 9.19
CA ASP A 15 -45.66 5.48 10.43
C ASP A 15 -44.80 5.46 11.69
N TYR A 16 -43.47 5.52 11.58
CA TYR A 16 -42.58 5.66 12.73
C TYR A 16 -42.83 7.01 13.43
N ARG A 17 -43.24 6.97 14.70
CA ARG A 17 -43.62 8.16 15.49
C ARG A 17 -42.61 8.53 16.59
N ASN A 18 -41.57 7.72 16.80
CA ASN A 18 -40.57 7.99 17.82
C ASN A 18 -39.54 9.00 17.28
N PRO A 19 -39.31 10.14 17.96
CA PRO A 19 -38.31 11.12 17.53
C PRO A 19 -36.86 10.65 17.77
N SER A 20 -36.64 9.50 18.41
CA SER A 20 -35.30 8.95 18.66
C SER A 20 -34.65 8.44 17.37
N LEU A 21 -33.45 8.96 17.11
CA LEU A 21 -32.61 8.78 15.93
C LEU A 21 -31.60 7.63 16.06
N MET A 22 -31.76 6.72 17.02
CA MET A 22 -30.85 5.57 17.19
C MET A 22 -30.79 4.72 15.92
N ALA A 23 -29.74 3.91 15.74
CA ALA A 23 -29.70 2.90 14.69
C ALA A 23 -30.83 1.85 14.85
N HIS A 24 -31.11 1.04 13.83
CA HIS A 24 -31.97 -0.15 14.02
C HIS A 24 -31.38 -1.08 15.07
N VAL A 25 -30.06 -1.24 15.06
CA VAL A 25 -29.32 -1.96 16.09
C VAL A 25 -28.10 -1.13 16.48
N SER A 26 -27.99 -0.82 17.77
CA SER A 26 -26.80 -0.25 18.38
C SER A 26 -26.10 -1.32 19.23
N MET A 27 -24.81 -1.51 19.00
CA MET A 27 -23.94 -2.45 19.72
C MET A 27 -22.84 -1.64 20.39
N LEU A 28 -22.76 -1.73 21.71
CA LEU A 28 -21.78 -1.03 22.53
C LEU A 28 -21.05 -2.08 23.35
N ASP A 29 -19.74 -2.21 23.13
CA ASP A 29 -18.86 -3.14 23.83
C ASP A 29 -19.36 -4.61 23.87
N VAL A 30 -19.84 -5.11 22.72
CA VAL A 30 -20.29 -6.51 22.57
C VAL A 30 -19.55 -7.24 21.46
N GLU A 31 -19.28 -8.52 21.69
CA GLU A 31 -18.52 -9.36 20.75
C GLU A 31 -19.37 -10.49 20.16
N GLY A 32 -19.17 -10.75 18.87
CA GLY A 32 -19.65 -11.96 18.19
C GLY A 32 -21.16 -11.99 17.91
N VAL A 33 -21.81 -10.84 17.74
CA VAL A 33 -23.23 -10.77 17.39
C VAL A 33 -23.46 -11.26 15.96
N GLN A 34 -24.47 -12.09 15.72
CA GLN A 34 -24.72 -12.68 14.40
C GLN A 34 -26.05 -12.20 13.82
N PHE A 35 -26.02 -11.76 12.56
CA PHE A 35 -27.19 -11.42 11.76
C PHE A 35 -27.22 -12.34 10.53
N GLU A 36 -28.27 -13.15 10.40
CA GLU A 36 -28.43 -14.12 9.32
C GLU A 36 -29.73 -13.87 8.56
N GLY A 37 -29.66 -13.46 7.29
CA GLY A 37 -30.84 -13.18 6.47
C GLY A 37 -31.72 -12.07 7.04
N CYS A 38 -31.15 -11.05 7.66
CA CYS A 38 -31.89 -9.95 8.28
C CYS A 38 -32.18 -8.82 7.30
N LEU A 39 -33.35 -8.20 7.40
CA LEU A 39 -33.74 -7.02 6.62
C LEU A 39 -33.66 -5.78 7.49
N PHE A 40 -32.90 -4.77 7.06
CA PHE A 40 -32.82 -3.44 7.66
C PHE A 40 -33.33 -2.41 6.66
N THR A 41 -34.60 -2.02 6.77
CA THR A 41 -35.24 -1.12 5.80
C THR A 41 -35.64 0.20 6.45
N ASP A 42 -35.08 1.29 5.96
CA ASP A 42 -35.65 2.62 6.13
C ASP A 42 -36.32 3.09 4.83
N SER A 43 -37.60 3.41 4.94
CA SER A 43 -38.46 3.88 3.87
C SER A 43 -39.15 5.20 4.22
N ILE A 44 -38.65 5.92 5.22
CA ILE A 44 -39.15 7.25 5.57
C ILE A 44 -38.82 8.23 4.43
N THR A 45 -39.85 8.79 3.81
CA THR A 45 -39.72 9.71 2.67
C THR A 45 -40.06 11.16 3.00
N SER A 46 -40.53 11.44 4.22
CA SER A 46 -40.95 12.77 4.64
C SER A 46 -40.77 12.98 6.15
N GLY A 47 -40.64 14.25 6.56
CA GLY A 47 -40.43 14.64 7.95
C GLY A 47 -38.95 14.91 8.30
N PRO A 48 -38.68 15.42 9.52
CA PRO A 48 -37.34 15.86 9.94
C PRO A 48 -36.33 14.72 10.08
N PHE A 49 -36.78 13.46 9.98
CA PHE A 49 -35.99 12.26 10.20
C PHE A 49 -35.64 11.49 8.91
N ALA A 50 -36.14 11.95 7.74
CA ALA A 50 -35.93 11.30 6.44
C ALA A 50 -34.45 11.27 5.98
N GLN A 51 -33.52 11.77 6.81
CA GLN A 51 -32.11 11.86 6.50
C GLN A 51 -31.13 11.30 7.55
N ASN A 52 -31.59 10.90 8.74
CA ASN A 52 -30.71 10.55 9.87
C ASN A 52 -31.02 9.14 10.43
N CYS A 53 -30.92 8.13 9.58
CA CYS A 53 -31.19 6.75 9.99
C CYS A 53 -30.00 5.85 9.71
N GLU A 54 -29.68 5.02 10.67
CA GLU A 54 -28.57 4.07 10.63
C GLU A 54 -29.10 2.64 10.74
N GLY A 55 -28.49 1.71 10.01
CA GLY A 55 -28.83 0.28 10.09
C GLY A 55 -28.21 -0.33 11.34
N ILE A 56 -26.90 -0.58 11.28
CA ILE A 56 -26.10 -1.04 12.42
C ILE A 56 -25.12 0.07 12.81
N TYR A 57 -25.16 0.46 14.07
CA TYR A 57 -24.12 1.27 14.71
C TYR A 57 -23.39 0.39 15.73
N ALA A 58 -22.09 0.20 15.56
CA ALA A 58 -21.25 -0.62 16.41
C ALA A 58 -20.12 0.23 16.99
N LEU A 59 -20.01 0.28 18.31
CA LEU A 59 -18.94 0.97 19.02
C LEU A 59 -18.22 -0.05 19.90
N ASN A 60 -16.93 -0.19 19.62
CA ASN A 60 -16.03 -1.16 20.20
C ASN A 60 -16.64 -2.57 20.26
N SER A 61 -17.23 -3.00 19.14
CA SER A 61 -18.07 -4.20 19.05
C SER A 61 -17.82 -4.97 17.77
N SER A 62 -17.95 -6.30 17.83
CA SER A 62 -17.82 -7.17 16.67
C SER A 62 -19.09 -7.95 16.34
N PHE A 63 -19.28 -8.18 15.04
CA PHE A 63 -20.48 -8.83 14.53
C PHE A 63 -20.25 -9.45 13.15
N THR A 64 -21.12 -10.39 12.80
CA THR A 64 -21.18 -10.95 11.45
C THR A 64 -22.54 -10.72 10.81
N VAL A 65 -22.56 -10.31 9.55
CA VAL A 65 -23.76 -10.27 8.70
C VAL A 65 -23.58 -11.28 7.58
N ASN A 66 -24.47 -12.26 7.54
CA ASN A 66 -24.43 -13.38 6.61
C ASN A 66 -25.81 -13.63 6.00
N PRO A 67 -25.91 -14.41 4.91
CA PRO A 67 -27.19 -14.89 4.43
C PRO A 67 -27.72 -15.97 5.37
N SER A 68 -29.04 -16.16 5.39
CA SER A 68 -29.65 -17.36 5.94
C SER A 68 -29.91 -18.37 4.83
N ALA A 69 -30.42 -19.55 5.18
CA ALA A 69 -30.89 -20.51 4.18
C ALA A 69 -32.10 -20.01 3.36
N SER A 70 -32.78 -18.95 3.82
CA SER A 70 -34.01 -18.45 3.20
C SER A 70 -33.79 -17.20 2.36
N ARG A 71 -32.85 -16.33 2.75
CA ARG A 71 -32.56 -15.06 2.06
C ARG A 71 -31.22 -14.46 2.47
N ASN A 72 -30.71 -13.57 1.62
CA ASN A 72 -29.59 -12.70 1.97
C ASN A 72 -30.01 -11.66 3.00
N SER A 73 -29.05 -11.15 3.77
CA SER A 73 -29.26 -9.93 4.55
C SER A 73 -29.34 -8.71 3.62
N VAL A 74 -30.14 -7.72 3.98
CA VAL A 74 -30.42 -6.55 3.14
C VAL A 74 -30.44 -5.25 3.95
N PHE A 75 -29.75 -4.22 3.47
CA PHE A 75 -29.80 -2.86 3.99
C PHE A 75 -30.33 -1.90 2.93
N TYR A 76 -31.41 -1.18 3.26
CA TYR A 76 -32.07 -0.27 2.34
C TYR A 76 -32.35 1.10 2.97
N GLY A 77 -31.99 2.16 2.26
CA GLY A 77 -32.46 3.53 2.52
C GLY A 77 -31.77 4.29 3.65
N HIS A 78 -30.68 3.75 4.21
CA HIS A 78 -29.99 4.36 5.36
C HIS A 78 -29.09 5.52 4.96
N ARG A 79 -28.83 6.42 5.91
CA ARG A 79 -27.70 7.33 5.84
C ARG A 79 -26.41 6.52 5.96
N ASP A 80 -26.24 5.80 7.07
CA ASP A 80 -25.15 4.86 7.28
C ASP A 80 -25.74 3.47 7.50
N ALA A 81 -25.61 2.56 6.52
CA ALA A 81 -26.19 1.23 6.68
C ALA A 81 -25.43 0.42 7.74
N VAL A 82 -24.10 0.47 7.72
CA VAL A 82 -23.23 -0.08 8.76
C VAL A 82 -22.15 0.93 9.09
N ARG A 83 -22.08 1.35 10.37
CA ARG A 83 -21.01 2.17 10.92
C ARG A 83 -20.40 1.45 12.12
N ALA A 84 -19.14 1.04 12.01
CA ALA A 84 -18.42 0.35 13.06
C ALA A 84 -17.15 1.13 13.46
N LEU A 85 -17.05 1.47 14.74
CA LEU A 85 -15.94 2.21 15.35
C LEU A 85 -15.29 1.29 16.37
N ASN A 86 -14.00 0.95 16.24
CA ASN A 86 -13.32 0.04 17.16
C ASN A 86 -12.22 0.74 17.95
N VAL A 87 -12.02 0.29 19.18
CA VAL A 87 -10.92 0.73 20.05
C VAL A 87 -9.96 -0.44 20.28
N ASN A 88 -10.51 -1.57 20.73
CA ASN A 88 -9.78 -2.81 21.00
C ASN A 88 -10.70 -4.05 20.74
N GLY A 89 -11.73 -3.89 19.91
CA GLY A 89 -12.97 -4.70 19.95
C GLY A 89 -13.35 -5.54 18.75
N ALA A 90 -12.73 -5.30 17.60
CA ALA A 90 -12.77 -6.26 16.51
C ALA A 90 -11.60 -7.22 16.71
N THR A 91 -11.80 -8.19 17.60
CA THR A 91 -10.72 -9.10 17.99
C THR A 91 -10.34 -10.01 16.84
N VAL A 92 -9.08 -10.42 16.85
CA VAL A 92 -8.62 -11.58 16.06
C VAL A 92 -9.48 -12.83 16.32
N VAL A 93 -10.22 -12.91 17.43
CA VAL A 93 -11.08 -14.05 17.79
C VAL A 93 -12.42 -14.01 17.06
N ASN A 94 -13.08 -12.85 17.02
CA ASN A 94 -14.37 -12.65 16.36
C ASN A 94 -14.34 -11.33 15.56
N PRO A 95 -13.66 -11.28 14.40
CA PRO A 95 -13.59 -10.06 13.61
C PRO A 95 -14.94 -9.71 12.98
N ILE A 96 -15.09 -8.46 12.57
CA ILE A 96 -16.27 -8.01 11.81
C ILE A 96 -16.28 -8.72 10.46
N ALA A 97 -17.40 -9.36 10.10
CA ALA A 97 -17.55 -10.00 8.80
C ALA A 97 -18.90 -9.67 8.15
N ILE A 98 -18.90 -9.12 6.94
CA ILE A 98 -20.10 -8.75 6.19
C ILE A 98 -20.04 -9.48 4.84
N ASN A 99 -20.84 -10.54 4.71
CA ASN A 99 -20.80 -11.43 3.55
C ASN A 99 -22.17 -11.60 2.90
N TYR A 100 -22.18 -11.75 1.56
CA TYR A 100 -23.40 -11.99 0.75
C TYR A 100 -24.58 -11.09 1.12
N THR A 101 -24.31 -9.82 1.43
CA THR A 101 -25.31 -8.85 1.86
C THR A 101 -25.61 -7.88 0.72
N THR A 102 -26.88 -7.50 0.58
CA THR A 102 -27.32 -6.52 -0.41
C THR A 102 -27.50 -5.15 0.24
N PHE A 103 -26.81 -4.14 -0.26
CA PHE A 103 -26.94 -2.75 0.14
C PHE A 103 -27.54 -1.97 -1.02
N THR A 104 -28.63 -1.24 -0.79
CA THR A 104 -29.30 -0.49 -1.85
C THR A 104 -29.78 0.84 -1.34
N ASN A 105 -29.49 1.91 -2.08
CA ASN A 105 -29.99 3.25 -1.79
C ASN A 105 -29.56 3.75 -0.40
N ASN A 106 -28.37 3.36 0.06
CA ASN A 106 -27.75 3.88 1.28
C ASN A 106 -26.76 4.99 0.89
N HIS A 107 -26.63 6.07 1.67
CA HIS A 107 -25.62 7.10 1.38
C HIS A 107 -24.20 6.53 1.57
N HIS A 108 -23.97 5.92 2.72
CA HIS A 108 -22.77 5.17 3.07
C HIS A 108 -23.20 3.74 3.35
N SER A 109 -22.66 2.76 2.62
CA SER A 109 -23.09 1.37 2.81
C SER A 109 -22.33 0.71 3.96
N ILE A 110 -21.00 0.80 3.97
CA ILE A 110 -20.15 0.19 5.01
C ILE A 110 -19.04 1.18 5.38
N TYR A 111 -18.97 1.56 6.65
CA TYR A 111 -17.84 2.28 7.25
C TYR A 111 -17.30 1.47 8.43
N ILE A 112 -16.01 1.12 8.39
CA ILE A 112 -15.33 0.37 9.44
C ILE A 112 -14.05 1.12 9.81
N SER A 113 -13.96 1.55 11.06
CA SER A 113 -12.80 2.25 11.63
C SER A 113 -12.04 1.39 12.63
N ALA A 114 -10.70 1.45 12.56
CA ALA A 114 -9.74 0.86 13.50
C ALA A 114 -10.00 -0.62 13.81
N SER A 115 -10.42 -1.38 12.79
CA SER A 115 -10.76 -2.80 12.92
C SER A 115 -9.69 -3.66 12.28
N ASP A 116 -9.15 -4.61 13.03
CA ASP A 116 -8.22 -5.58 12.49
C ASP A 116 -8.99 -6.82 11.99
N PHE A 117 -8.47 -7.44 10.93
CA PHE A 117 -9.01 -8.66 10.32
C PHE A 117 -10.46 -8.57 9.84
N ALA A 118 -10.99 -7.35 9.63
CA ALA A 118 -12.33 -7.16 9.12
C ALA A 118 -12.48 -7.77 7.72
N LYS A 119 -13.62 -8.42 7.47
CA LYS A 119 -13.91 -9.08 6.20
C LYS A 119 -15.17 -8.53 5.56
N VAL A 120 -15.06 -8.02 4.34
CA VAL A 120 -16.18 -7.54 3.53
C VAL A 120 -16.12 -8.26 2.19
N SER A 121 -16.97 -9.28 2.00
CA SER A 121 -16.90 -10.11 0.80
C SER A 121 -18.23 -10.48 0.17
N HIS A 122 -18.24 -10.70 -1.15
CA HIS A 122 -19.41 -11.18 -1.89
C HIS A 122 -20.67 -10.30 -1.76
N ASN A 123 -20.52 -9.02 -1.42
CA ASN A 123 -21.65 -8.12 -1.25
C ASN A 123 -22.09 -7.53 -2.59
N THR A 124 -23.36 -7.14 -2.68
CA THR A 124 -23.88 -6.35 -3.80
C THR A 124 -24.30 -5.00 -3.27
N ILE A 125 -23.65 -3.93 -3.73
CA ILE A 125 -23.81 -2.58 -3.21
C ILE A 125 -24.22 -1.65 -4.35
N THR A 126 -25.36 -0.97 -4.18
CA THR A 126 -25.81 0.08 -5.10
C THR A 126 -25.93 1.40 -4.35
N VAL A 127 -25.00 2.30 -4.64
CA VAL A 127 -24.92 3.65 -4.05
C VAL A 127 -25.73 4.62 -4.93
N PRO A 128 -26.64 5.44 -4.37
CA PRO A 128 -27.39 6.42 -5.16
C PRO A 128 -26.54 7.67 -5.42
N ASN A 129 -26.61 8.27 -6.60
CA ASN A 129 -25.85 9.49 -6.96
C ASN A 129 -26.75 10.69 -7.36
N ASN A 130 -28.07 10.56 -7.23
CA ASN A 130 -29.05 11.46 -7.86
C ASN A 130 -30.13 12.00 -6.92
N LEU A 131 -29.95 11.87 -5.60
CA LEU A 131 -30.95 12.35 -4.64
C LEU A 131 -30.56 13.73 -4.11
N PRO A 132 -31.23 14.82 -4.51
CA PRO A 132 -31.05 16.11 -3.84
C PRO A 132 -31.62 15.99 -2.42
N ARG A 133 -30.78 16.13 -1.39
CA ARG A 133 -31.27 16.29 -0.02
C ARG A 133 -31.18 17.76 0.34
N SER A 134 -32.34 18.33 0.67
CA SER A 134 -32.48 19.62 1.29
C SER A 134 -31.43 19.76 2.40
N ALA A 135 -30.54 20.72 2.23
CA ALA A 135 -29.58 21.14 3.22
C ALA A 135 -30.33 21.62 4.47
N GLN A 136 -30.45 20.74 5.45
CA GLN A 136 -30.45 21.14 6.86
C GLN A 136 -29.31 20.38 7.52
N ASN A 137 -28.13 20.93 7.27
CA ASN A 137 -26.83 20.64 7.86
C ASN A 137 -26.89 20.11 9.30
N PRO A 138 -26.37 18.92 9.59
CA PRO A 138 -25.37 18.77 10.62
C PRO A 138 -24.00 19.06 9.98
N GLN A 139 -23.21 19.95 10.58
CA GLN A 139 -21.90 20.37 10.07
C GLN A 139 -20.82 19.27 10.08
N ALA A 140 -21.14 18.04 10.48
CA ALA A 140 -20.23 16.90 10.57
C ALA A 140 -20.84 15.65 9.90
N PHE A 141 -21.04 15.69 8.58
CA PHE A 141 -21.44 14.53 7.79
C PHE A 141 -20.73 14.59 6.45
N GLN A 142 -20.10 13.48 6.04
CA GLN A 142 -19.45 13.38 4.74
C GLN A 142 -20.49 13.45 3.61
N PRO A 143 -20.51 14.51 2.78
CA PRO A 143 -21.51 14.66 1.71
C PRO A 143 -21.32 13.70 0.53
N VAL A 144 -20.08 13.25 0.27
CA VAL A 144 -19.77 12.28 -0.79
C VAL A 144 -20.28 10.91 -0.39
N ARG A 145 -20.94 10.23 -1.32
CA ARG A 145 -21.53 8.90 -1.04
C ARG A 145 -20.54 7.80 -1.35
N TYR A 146 -20.55 6.72 -0.58
CA TYR A 146 -19.61 5.64 -0.79
C TYR A 146 -20.15 4.24 -0.50
N GLY A 147 -19.53 3.26 -1.14
CA GLY A 147 -19.82 1.85 -0.93
C GLY A 147 -19.15 1.34 0.33
N ILE A 148 -17.82 1.21 0.30
CA ILE A 148 -17.01 0.64 1.39
C ILE A 148 -15.96 1.65 1.81
N TYR A 149 -15.83 1.91 3.11
CA TYR A 149 -14.77 2.74 3.69
C TYR A 149 -14.08 1.97 4.82
N MET A 150 -12.78 1.78 4.67
CA MET A 150 -11.89 1.19 5.68
C MET A 150 -10.95 2.28 6.21
N ASP A 151 -11.10 2.68 7.47
CA ASP A 151 -10.37 3.81 8.08
C ASP A 151 -9.49 3.35 9.24
N GLY A 152 -8.18 3.34 9.07
CA GLY A 152 -7.24 2.82 10.07
C GLY A 152 -7.40 1.32 10.34
N ALA A 153 -8.03 0.59 9.42
CA ALA A 153 -8.26 -0.85 9.53
C ALA A 153 -7.05 -1.64 8.99
N ARG A 154 -6.71 -2.76 9.64
CA ARG A 154 -5.54 -3.59 9.26
C ARG A 154 -5.90 -5.03 9.00
N HIS A 155 -5.03 -5.71 8.24
CA HIS A 155 -5.21 -7.12 7.86
C HIS A 155 -6.60 -7.45 7.30
N PHE A 156 -7.30 -6.45 6.74
CA PHE A 156 -8.66 -6.62 6.26
C PHE A 156 -8.69 -7.42 4.96
N GLU A 157 -9.85 -7.98 4.67
CA GLU A 157 -10.13 -8.69 3.43
C GLU A 157 -11.33 -8.03 2.73
N VAL A 158 -11.09 -7.37 1.59
CA VAL A 158 -12.15 -6.80 0.75
C VAL A 158 -12.11 -7.44 -0.63
N TYR A 159 -13.02 -8.39 -0.86
CA TYR A 159 -12.97 -9.17 -2.10
C TYR A 159 -14.32 -9.66 -2.61
N GLU A 160 -14.41 -9.91 -3.93
CA GLU A 160 -15.61 -10.45 -4.60
C GLU A 160 -16.87 -9.58 -4.42
N ASN A 161 -16.71 -8.30 -4.07
CA ASN A 161 -17.85 -7.40 -3.96
C ASN A 161 -18.21 -6.84 -5.34
N THR A 162 -19.51 -6.63 -5.58
CA THR A 162 -20.02 -5.90 -6.75
C THR A 162 -20.62 -4.58 -6.30
N LEU A 163 -20.00 -3.48 -6.71
CA LEU A 163 -20.39 -2.12 -6.40
C LEU A 163 -20.82 -1.40 -7.68
N SER A 164 -21.96 -0.72 -7.62
CA SER A 164 -22.44 0.13 -8.70
C SER A 164 -23.08 1.42 -8.20
N THR A 165 -23.14 2.42 -9.07
CA THR A 165 -23.92 3.64 -8.85
C THR A 165 -24.65 4.04 -10.14
N GLY A 166 -25.43 5.12 -10.10
CA GLY A 166 -26.21 5.62 -11.24
C GLY A 166 -25.38 6.24 -12.39
N GLY A 167 -24.09 5.94 -12.49
CA GLY A 167 -23.12 6.51 -13.44
C GLY A 167 -22.42 7.80 -12.97
N GLN A 168 -21.40 8.25 -13.71
CA GLN A 168 -20.56 9.38 -13.29
C GLN A 168 -21.28 10.73 -13.28
N ASN A 169 -22.34 10.87 -14.08
CA ASN A 169 -23.09 12.13 -14.25
C ASN A 169 -24.16 12.35 -13.17
N GLY A 170 -23.97 11.75 -11.98
CA GLY A 170 -24.81 11.98 -10.83
C GLY A 170 -24.79 13.45 -10.38
N SER A 171 -25.83 13.89 -9.68
CA SER A 171 -25.85 15.21 -9.06
C SER A 171 -24.95 15.30 -7.81
N ILE A 172 -24.48 14.14 -7.31
CA ILE A 172 -23.65 13.99 -6.12
C ILE A 172 -22.48 13.08 -6.48
N GLU A 173 -21.28 13.49 -6.10
CA GLU A 173 -20.07 12.71 -6.26
C GLU A 173 -20.13 11.43 -5.43
N SER A 174 -19.50 10.36 -5.92
CA SER A 174 -19.52 9.08 -5.23
C SER A 174 -18.22 8.30 -5.41
N SER A 175 -17.78 7.63 -4.34
CA SER A 175 -16.62 6.74 -4.34
C SER A 175 -17.05 5.27 -4.16
N GLY A 176 -16.42 4.33 -4.85
CA GLY A 176 -16.74 2.92 -4.73
C GLY A 176 -16.22 2.34 -3.41
N MET A 177 -14.90 2.30 -3.29
CA MET A 177 -14.18 1.79 -2.13
C MET A 177 -13.08 2.78 -1.71
N ILE A 178 -12.94 3.02 -0.41
CA ILE A 178 -11.96 3.95 0.16
C ILE A 178 -11.14 3.22 1.23
N PHE A 179 -9.82 3.36 1.14
CA PHE A 179 -8.87 2.80 2.09
C PHE A 179 -8.00 3.93 2.65
N LYS A 180 -8.10 4.16 3.95
CA LYS A 180 -7.34 5.21 4.64
C LYS A 180 -6.48 4.60 5.74
N ASN A 181 -5.20 4.97 5.75
CA ASN A 181 -4.27 4.69 6.83
C ASN A 181 -4.23 3.21 7.29
N SER A 182 -4.24 2.25 6.35
CA SER A 182 -4.11 0.83 6.69
C SER A 182 -2.76 0.45 7.30
N GLY A 183 -1.76 1.34 7.23
CA GLY A 183 -0.43 1.16 7.81
C GLY A 183 0.45 0.16 7.06
N ALA A 184 1.50 -0.29 7.74
CA ALA A 184 2.55 -1.21 7.28
C ALA A 184 2.08 -2.67 7.20
N VAL A 185 0.97 -2.93 6.49
CA VAL A 185 0.37 -4.26 6.41
C VAL A 185 0.11 -4.65 4.96
N ALA A 186 0.52 -5.86 4.58
CA ALA A 186 0.21 -6.42 3.28
C ALA A 186 -1.29 -6.74 3.18
N THR A 187 -2.02 -5.79 2.60
CA THR A 187 -3.46 -5.88 2.38
C THR A 187 -3.75 -5.90 0.89
N GLU A 188 -4.74 -6.69 0.51
CA GLU A 188 -5.06 -6.90 -0.90
C GLU A 188 -6.55 -6.73 -1.11
N VAL A 189 -6.88 -5.85 -2.05
CA VAL A 189 -8.24 -5.61 -2.50
C VAL A 189 -8.42 -6.41 -3.77
N TYR A 190 -9.18 -7.49 -3.66
CA TYR A 190 -9.12 -8.59 -4.62
C TYR A 190 -10.44 -8.83 -5.34
N ARG A 191 -10.44 -8.83 -6.67
CA ARG A 191 -11.60 -9.29 -7.46
C ARG A 191 -12.92 -8.62 -7.14
N ASN A 192 -12.88 -7.33 -6.84
CA ASN A 192 -14.10 -6.54 -6.73
C ASN A 192 -14.47 -6.00 -8.12
N ARG A 193 -15.78 -5.91 -8.38
CA ARG A 193 -16.33 -5.24 -9.55
C ARG A 193 -16.86 -3.88 -9.12
N VAL A 194 -16.36 -2.79 -9.70
CA VAL A 194 -16.73 -1.42 -9.31
C VAL A 194 -17.06 -0.60 -10.54
N ASP A 195 -18.30 -0.11 -10.63
CA ASP A 195 -18.78 0.52 -11.87
C ASP A 195 -19.63 1.78 -11.64
N GLY A 196 -19.39 2.81 -12.46
CA GLY A 196 -20.20 4.02 -12.53
C GLY A 196 -19.79 5.14 -11.58
N PHE A 197 -18.76 4.96 -10.74
CA PHE A 197 -18.43 5.91 -9.68
C PHE A 197 -17.63 7.11 -10.18
N THR A 198 -17.65 8.21 -9.42
CA THR A 198 -16.73 9.33 -9.66
C THR A 198 -15.30 8.84 -9.45
N VAL A 199 -15.06 8.14 -8.33
CA VAL A 199 -13.82 7.44 -8.02
C VAL A 199 -14.16 5.96 -7.74
N GLY A 200 -13.56 5.02 -8.46
CA GLY A 200 -13.77 3.59 -8.26
C GLY A 200 -13.15 3.12 -6.95
N VAL A 201 -11.83 3.26 -6.86
CA VAL A 201 -11.03 2.95 -5.67
C VAL A 201 -10.21 4.16 -5.27
N GLU A 202 -10.27 4.52 -4.00
CA GLU A 202 -9.55 5.64 -3.42
C GLU A 202 -8.62 5.14 -2.30
N ALA A 203 -7.37 5.62 -2.30
CA ALA A 203 -6.42 5.41 -1.22
C ALA A 203 -6.00 6.77 -0.64
N ILE A 204 -6.03 6.89 0.69
CA ILE A 204 -5.76 8.14 1.42
C ILE A 204 -4.71 7.90 2.50
N GLY A 205 -3.67 8.72 2.54
CA GLY A 205 -2.62 8.67 3.56
C GLY A 205 -1.79 7.38 3.53
N ARG A 206 -1.31 6.92 4.69
CA ARG A 206 -0.35 5.82 4.82
C ARG A 206 -1.00 4.44 4.69
N ASN A 207 -1.09 3.91 3.47
CA ASN A 207 -1.56 2.53 3.20
C ASN A 207 -0.41 1.60 2.82
N ARG A 208 0.79 1.87 3.36
CA ARG A 208 2.01 1.10 3.15
C ARG A 208 2.95 1.25 4.33
N ASP A 209 3.95 0.38 4.35
CA ASP A 209 5.08 0.51 5.25
C ASP A 209 5.98 1.67 4.79
N ALA A 210 6.43 2.45 5.77
CA ALA A 210 7.25 3.64 5.58
C ALA A 210 8.74 3.26 5.47
N GLY A 211 9.23 2.39 6.34
CA GLY A 211 10.60 1.86 6.32
C GLY A 211 10.82 0.77 5.26
N ASN A 212 9.75 0.13 4.81
CA ASN A 212 9.74 -0.74 3.63
C ASN A 212 8.59 -0.36 2.69
N THR A 213 8.79 0.70 1.90
CA THR A 213 7.82 1.24 0.92
C THR A 213 7.18 0.22 -0.04
N LYS A 214 7.68 -1.02 -0.02
CA LYS A 214 7.33 -2.13 -0.88
C LYS A 214 6.29 -3.05 -0.26
N VAL A 215 5.87 -2.84 1.00
CA VAL A 215 4.77 -3.58 1.63
C VAL A 215 3.59 -2.64 1.82
N GLY A 216 2.38 -3.07 1.47
CA GLY A 216 1.19 -2.25 1.71
C GLY A 216 -0.06 -2.73 0.98
N LEU A 217 -0.93 -1.77 0.68
CA LEU A 217 -2.15 -1.97 -0.08
C LEU A 217 -1.83 -2.32 -1.54
N THR A 218 -2.34 -3.46 -1.98
CA THR A 218 -2.29 -3.92 -3.37
C THR A 218 -3.69 -4.03 -3.96
N LEU A 219 -3.81 -3.63 -5.21
CA LEU A 219 -5.04 -3.78 -5.98
C LEU A 219 -4.83 -4.94 -6.95
N LYS A 220 -5.55 -6.05 -6.77
CA LYS A 220 -5.38 -7.24 -7.61
C LYS A 220 -6.71 -7.75 -8.17
N CYS A 221 -6.72 -8.09 -9.44
CA CYS A 221 -7.81 -8.74 -10.15
C CYS A 221 -9.12 -7.97 -10.09
N ASN A 222 -9.15 -6.65 -9.85
CA ASN A 222 -10.41 -5.90 -9.80
C ASN A 222 -10.92 -5.58 -11.21
N ASP A 223 -12.23 -5.57 -11.39
CA ASP A 223 -12.90 -5.19 -12.64
C ASP A 223 -13.55 -3.81 -12.49
N LEU A 224 -12.90 -2.80 -13.05
CA LEU A 224 -13.20 -1.38 -12.86
C LEU A 224 -13.85 -0.78 -14.12
N GLY A 225 -15.04 -0.21 -13.92
CA GLY A 225 -15.71 0.69 -14.87
C GLY A 225 -16.10 0.05 -16.20
N TYR A 226 -16.44 -1.24 -16.21
CA TYR A 226 -16.75 -1.95 -17.44
C TYR A 226 -17.99 -1.42 -18.19
N GLU A 227 -19.09 -1.16 -17.48
CA GLU A 227 -20.39 -0.84 -18.09
C GLU A 227 -20.61 0.67 -18.18
N ALA A 228 -20.64 1.36 -17.04
CA ALA A 228 -20.88 2.80 -16.97
C ALA A 228 -19.59 3.63 -16.93
N GLY A 229 -18.44 2.99 -16.65
CA GLY A 229 -17.15 3.63 -16.45
C GLY A 229 -17.01 4.22 -15.06
N ASN A 230 -15.79 4.26 -14.52
CA ASN A 230 -15.49 5.15 -13.40
C ASN A 230 -14.81 6.42 -13.90
N GLY A 231 -15.07 7.56 -13.26
CA GLY A 231 -14.43 8.82 -13.63
C GLY A 231 -12.92 8.71 -13.44
N TYR A 232 -12.54 8.16 -12.29
CA TYR A 232 -11.21 7.70 -11.96
C TYR A 232 -11.32 6.26 -11.50
N ASP A 233 -10.62 5.30 -12.13
CA ASP A 233 -10.68 3.91 -11.66
C ASP A 233 -9.94 3.74 -10.33
N VAL A 234 -8.72 4.28 -10.25
CA VAL A 234 -7.89 4.31 -9.05
C VAL A 234 -7.39 5.73 -8.80
N PHE A 235 -7.59 6.23 -7.58
CA PHE A 235 -7.09 7.52 -7.14
C PHE A 235 -6.32 7.38 -5.82
N VAL A 236 -5.04 7.70 -5.83
CA VAL A 236 -4.22 7.84 -4.62
C VAL A 236 -4.17 9.34 -4.30
N ALA A 237 -4.96 9.73 -3.29
CA ALA A 237 -5.22 11.12 -2.97
C ALA A 237 -4.11 11.72 -2.11
N GLN A 238 -3.72 12.96 -2.41
CA GLN A 238 -2.77 13.70 -1.59
C GLN A 238 -3.36 14.02 -0.19
N ALA A 239 -2.77 13.46 0.85
CA ALA A 239 -3.04 13.75 2.25
C ALA A 239 -2.00 14.74 2.83
N ALA A 240 -2.01 14.97 4.15
CA ALA A 240 -0.95 15.74 4.80
C ALA A 240 0.41 15.12 4.44
N SER A 241 1.33 15.93 3.92
CA SER A 241 2.50 15.45 3.18
C SER A 241 3.45 14.64 4.07
N HIS A 242 3.33 13.32 3.98
CA HIS A 242 4.22 12.34 4.58
C HIS A 242 4.84 11.49 3.45
N PRO A 243 6.18 11.33 3.38
CA PRO A 243 6.85 10.58 2.31
C PRO A 243 6.40 9.12 2.23
N GLU A 244 5.78 8.59 3.28
CA GLU A 244 5.21 7.25 3.42
C GLU A 244 3.73 7.11 3.01
N ASN A 245 3.06 8.21 2.65
CA ASN A 245 1.71 8.14 2.11
C ASN A 245 1.67 7.38 0.78
N GLY A 246 0.49 6.88 0.43
CA GLY A 246 0.24 6.14 -0.79
C GLY A 246 -0.01 4.66 -0.55
N ILE A 247 0.12 3.88 -1.61
CA ILE A 247 -0.06 2.42 -1.63
C ILE A 247 1.27 1.73 -1.93
N GLN A 248 1.31 0.39 -1.85
CA GLN A 248 2.53 -0.35 -2.15
C GLN A 248 3.17 0.09 -3.48
N VAL A 249 4.47 0.44 -3.44
CA VAL A 249 5.19 1.02 -4.58
C VAL A 249 5.14 0.13 -5.80
N PHE A 250 5.38 -1.18 -5.65
CA PHE A 250 5.30 -2.13 -6.77
C PHE A 250 3.97 -2.87 -6.74
N GLN A 251 3.10 -2.55 -7.68
CA GLN A 251 1.89 -3.31 -7.95
C GLN A 251 2.26 -4.44 -8.93
N GLY A 252 2.46 -5.64 -8.38
CA GLY A 252 2.91 -6.83 -9.10
C GLY A 252 4.42 -7.07 -9.03
N GLU A 253 4.86 -8.20 -9.55
CA GLU A 253 6.27 -8.63 -9.56
C GLU A 253 6.82 -8.68 -11.00
N ASN A 254 8.10 -8.31 -11.17
CA ASN A 254 8.86 -8.52 -12.40
C ASN A 254 10.24 -9.10 -12.09
N THR A 255 10.26 -10.38 -11.74
CA THR A 255 11.46 -11.17 -11.44
C THR A 255 11.59 -12.37 -12.39
N VAL A 256 12.74 -13.04 -12.42
CA VAL A 256 12.89 -14.28 -13.20
C VAL A 256 11.94 -15.35 -12.66
N GLY A 257 11.01 -15.79 -13.51
CA GLY A 257 9.97 -16.74 -13.15
C GLY A 257 8.59 -16.10 -12.98
N THR A 258 8.48 -14.76 -13.09
CA THR A 258 7.19 -14.05 -13.08
C THR A 258 6.21 -14.71 -14.03
N THR A 259 5.06 -15.08 -13.49
CA THR A 259 3.93 -15.63 -14.21
C THR A 259 2.83 -14.58 -14.36
N SER A 260 1.81 -14.90 -15.15
CA SER A 260 0.61 -14.05 -15.24
C SER A 260 -0.11 -13.89 -13.89
N GLU A 261 0.01 -14.85 -12.97
CA GLU A 261 -0.61 -14.82 -11.64
C GLU A 261 0.06 -13.82 -10.68
N ASP A 262 1.33 -13.47 -10.93
CA ASP A 262 2.11 -12.53 -10.10
C ASP A 262 1.82 -11.06 -10.44
N LEU A 263 1.06 -10.83 -11.51
CA LEU A 263 0.65 -9.49 -11.94
C LEU A 263 -0.62 -9.03 -11.22
N PRO A 264 -0.84 -7.70 -11.12
CA PRO A 264 -2.05 -7.15 -10.51
C PRO A 264 -3.31 -7.57 -11.26
N ASN A 265 -3.28 -7.68 -12.59
CA ASN A 265 -4.40 -8.12 -13.42
C ASN A 265 -5.72 -7.35 -13.20
N ASN A 266 -5.68 -6.09 -12.75
CA ASN A 266 -6.88 -5.26 -12.75
C ASN A 266 -7.31 -4.94 -14.19
N LEU A 267 -8.62 -4.92 -14.42
CA LEU A 267 -9.24 -4.51 -15.68
C LEU A 267 -9.78 -3.09 -15.51
N PHE A 268 -9.22 -2.13 -16.24
CA PHE A 268 -9.62 -0.73 -16.18
C PHE A 268 -10.79 -0.38 -17.09
N THR A 269 -11.37 0.81 -16.91
CA THR A 269 -12.46 1.34 -17.74
C THR A 269 -12.06 1.27 -19.22
N PRO A 270 -12.85 0.62 -20.10
CA PRO A 270 -12.48 0.44 -21.49
C PRO A 270 -12.58 1.74 -22.30
N ASN A 271 -11.77 1.83 -23.35
CA ASN A 271 -11.88 2.91 -24.33
C ASN A 271 -13.29 2.97 -24.94
N GLY A 272 -13.88 4.17 -24.97
CA GLY A 272 -15.23 4.43 -25.47
C GLY A 272 -16.28 4.54 -24.37
N THR A 273 -15.94 4.18 -23.14
CA THR A 273 -16.71 4.53 -21.94
C THR A 273 -16.14 5.82 -21.33
N PRO A 274 -16.95 6.72 -20.72
CA PRO A 274 -16.43 7.92 -20.09
C PRO A 274 -15.46 7.60 -18.95
N PHE A 275 -14.29 8.21 -18.95
CA PHE A 275 -13.36 8.28 -17.80
C PHE A 275 -12.41 9.48 -17.98
N SER A 276 -11.74 9.86 -16.91
CA SER A 276 -10.70 10.89 -16.85
C SER A 276 -9.31 10.28 -16.67
N SER A 277 -9.18 9.27 -15.80
CA SER A 277 -7.94 8.51 -15.61
C SER A 277 -8.22 7.08 -15.16
N ASN A 278 -7.44 6.11 -15.64
CA ASN A 278 -7.48 4.76 -15.07
C ASN A 278 -6.64 4.65 -13.77
N PHE A 279 -5.61 5.48 -13.63
CA PHE A 279 -4.78 5.46 -12.44
C PHE A 279 -4.12 6.82 -12.25
N GLN A 280 -4.53 7.52 -11.19
CA GLN A 280 -3.97 8.80 -10.80
C GLN A 280 -3.41 8.71 -9.39
N ASN A 281 -2.16 9.10 -9.24
CA ASN A 281 -1.47 9.23 -7.97
C ASN A 281 -1.02 10.68 -7.79
N GLU A 282 -1.55 11.32 -6.75
CA GLU A 282 -1.22 12.69 -6.36
C GLU A 282 -0.33 12.75 -5.10
N GLU A 283 0.03 11.60 -4.55
CA GLU A 283 1.03 11.55 -3.48
C GLU A 283 2.46 11.72 -4.03
N ASN A 284 3.37 12.15 -3.17
CA ASN A 284 4.79 12.27 -3.52
C ASN A 284 5.46 10.90 -3.71
N SER A 285 4.81 9.83 -3.25
CA SER A 285 5.29 8.46 -3.40
C SER A 285 5.19 7.96 -4.83
N SER A 286 6.24 7.33 -5.35
CA SER A 286 6.19 6.67 -6.65
C SER A 286 5.36 5.37 -6.60
N VAL A 287 4.57 5.11 -7.64
CA VAL A 287 3.89 3.81 -7.84
C VAL A 287 4.28 3.27 -9.22
N VAL A 288 4.68 2.00 -9.24
CA VAL A 288 5.02 1.22 -10.43
C VAL A 288 3.96 0.14 -10.61
N TYR A 289 3.33 0.09 -11.78
CA TYR A 289 2.25 -0.82 -12.10
C TYR A 289 2.63 -1.74 -13.26
N TYR A 290 2.82 -3.03 -12.97
CA TYR A 290 3.07 -4.03 -14.00
C TYR A 290 1.77 -4.52 -14.62
N TYR A 291 1.75 -4.74 -15.93
CA TYR A 291 0.58 -5.30 -16.60
C TYR A 291 0.93 -6.28 -17.72
N GLY A 292 0.07 -7.28 -17.89
CA GLY A 292 0.22 -8.29 -18.93
C GLY A 292 -0.51 -7.95 -20.23
N THR A 293 -0.65 -8.97 -21.06
CA THR A 293 -1.31 -8.92 -22.38
C THR A 293 -2.50 -9.87 -22.41
N GLY A 294 -3.30 -9.86 -23.50
CA GLY A 294 -4.45 -10.76 -23.68
C GLY A 294 -5.80 -10.05 -23.53
N ASN A 295 -5.89 -9.04 -22.68
CA ASN A 295 -7.07 -8.16 -22.56
C ASN A 295 -6.63 -6.68 -22.63
N PRO A 296 -7.21 -5.86 -23.54
CA PRO A 296 -6.83 -4.44 -23.69
C PRO A 296 -7.23 -3.54 -22.52
N ARG A 297 -7.96 -4.08 -21.52
CA ARG A 297 -8.28 -3.40 -20.26
C ARG A 297 -7.23 -3.59 -19.17
N LEU A 298 -6.21 -4.45 -19.39
CA LEU A 298 -5.08 -4.59 -18.46
C LEU A 298 -4.13 -3.38 -18.51
N ASP A 299 -4.06 -2.73 -19.68
CA ASP A 299 -3.30 -1.52 -19.99
C ASP A 299 -4.02 -0.29 -19.39
N PRO A 300 -3.48 0.34 -18.32
CA PRO A 300 -4.07 1.56 -17.75
C PRO A 300 -3.80 2.75 -18.68
N ARG A 301 -4.82 3.56 -18.93
CA ARG A 301 -4.75 4.75 -19.79
C ARG A 301 -4.95 6.04 -19.01
N GLN A 302 -4.45 7.13 -19.58
CA GLN A 302 -4.50 8.46 -18.98
C GLN A 302 -3.94 8.46 -17.56
N VAL A 303 -2.81 7.77 -17.39
CA VAL A 303 -2.14 7.60 -16.11
C VAL A 303 -1.46 8.89 -15.66
N ILE A 304 -1.47 9.17 -14.35
CA ILE A 304 -0.87 10.37 -13.76
C ILE A 304 -0.12 9.95 -12.49
N GLY A 305 1.13 10.37 -12.34
CA GLY A 305 1.92 10.11 -11.12
C GLY A 305 2.28 8.64 -10.89
N ILE A 306 2.17 7.79 -11.91
CA ILE A 306 2.53 6.38 -11.87
C ILE A 306 3.43 5.99 -13.05
N THR A 307 4.18 4.90 -12.87
CA THR A 307 5.02 4.26 -13.88
C THR A 307 4.36 2.95 -14.30
N ASP A 308 3.77 2.87 -15.49
CA ASP A 308 3.16 1.64 -16.00
C ASP A 308 4.14 0.86 -16.89
N LEU A 309 4.31 -0.44 -16.61
CA LEU A 309 5.30 -1.29 -17.28
C LEU A 309 4.64 -2.54 -17.91
N PRO A 310 4.60 -2.65 -19.26
CA PRO A 310 4.06 -3.83 -19.92
C PRO A 310 5.02 -5.02 -19.82
N LEU A 311 4.49 -6.20 -19.49
CA LEU A 311 5.19 -7.47 -19.54
C LEU A 311 4.59 -8.40 -20.62
N PRO A 312 5.40 -9.23 -21.29
CA PRO A 312 4.94 -10.17 -22.31
C PRO A 312 4.24 -11.42 -21.73
N ALA A 313 3.64 -11.32 -20.53
CA ALA A 313 2.84 -12.37 -19.92
C ALA A 313 1.42 -12.36 -20.51
N GLN A 314 0.93 -13.49 -21.00
CA GLN A 314 -0.46 -13.62 -21.48
C GLN A 314 -1.36 -13.90 -20.28
N VAL A 315 -2.24 -12.96 -19.96
CA VAL A 315 -3.16 -13.06 -18.84
C VAL A 315 -4.50 -13.59 -19.32
N ASP A 316 -4.95 -14.70 -18.73
CA ASP A 316 -6.34 -15.15 -18.76
C ASP A 316 -6.96 -14.87 -17.38
N TYR A 317 -7.75 -13.79 -17.34
CA TYR A 317 -8.41 -13.34 -16.11
C TYR A 317 -9.27 -14.42 -15.44
N ASN A 318 -9.74 -15.46 -16.15
CA ASN A 318 -10.53 -16.51 -15.50
C ASN A 318 -9.68 -17.55 -14.76
N THR A 319 -8.39 -17.67 -15.11
CA THR A 319 -7.47 -18.63 -14.49
C THR A 319 -6.44 -17.94 -13.60
N ASP A 320 -5.95 -16.76 -13.98
CA ASP A 320 -4.95 -16.03 -13.20
C ASP A 320 -5.57 -15.24 -12.04
N CYS A 321 -6.88 -14.99 -12.12
CA CYS A 321 -7.67 -14.48 -11.03
C CYS A 321 -8.66 -15.57 -10.66
N ASP A 322 -8.39 -16.31 -9.59
CA ASP A 322 -9.27 -17.34 -9.03
C ASP A 322 -10.32 -16.76 -8.08
N VAL A 323 -11.45 -17.45 -7.90
CA VAL A 323 -12.51 -16.96 -6.99
C VAL A 323 -12.13 -17.30 -5.57
N ARG A 324 -12.21 -16.32 -4.66
CA ARG A 324 -11.94 -16.57 -3.23
C ARG A 324 -13.21 -17.03 -2.50
N PRO A 325 -13.17 -18.13 -1.74
CA PRO A 325 -14.33 -18.57 -0.97
C PRO A 325 -14.63 -17.61 0.18
N ALA A 326 -15.90 -17.45 0.56
CA ALA A 326 -16.27 -16.65 1.74
C ALA A 326 -15.92 -17.32 3.08
N GLY A 327 -15.91 -18.66 3.12
CA GLY A 327 -15.58 -19.45 4.30
C GLY A 327 -14.06 -19.58 4.52
N PRO A 328 -13.63 -20.03 5.71
CA PRO A 328 -12.23 -20.37 5.96
C PRO A 328 -11.79 -21.56 5.09
N PRO A 329 -10.47 -21.79 4.95
CA PRO A 329 -9.96 -22.97 4.25
C PRO A 329 -10.47 -24.28 4.88
N GLY A 330 -10.62 -25.33 4.06
CA GLY A 330 -11.14 -26.63 4.51
C GLY A 330 -10.22 -27.42 5.43
N GLY A 331 -8.95 -27.03 5.56
CA GLY A 331 -7.96 -27.66 6.44
C GLY A 331 -6.71 -26.81 6.61
N LEU A 332 -5.96 -27.04 7.69
CA LEU A 332 -4.75 -26.27 8.03
C LEU A 332 -3.52 -26.60 7.18
N SER A 333 -3.42 -27.81 6.64
CA SER A 333 -2.16 -28.27 6.04
C SER A 333 -1.71 -27.42 4.85
N GLY A 334 -2.65 -26.93 4.04
CA GLY A 334 -2.36 -26.02 2.93
C GLY A 334 -1.83 -24.67 3.43
N PRO A 335 -2.61 -23.92 4.23
CA PRO A 335 -2.17 -22.66 4.83
C PRO A 335 -0.84 -22.78 5.59
N SER A 336 -0.64 -23.82 6.40
CA SER A 336 0.63 -24.02 7.13
C SER A 336 1.83 -24.30 6.23
N GLN A 337 1.65 -25.05 5.13
CA GLN A 337 2.71 -25.25 4.14
C GLN A 337 3.03 -23.97 3.37
N GLY A 338 1.99 -23.22 2.98
CA GLY A 338 2.13 -21.92 2.33
C GLY A 338 2.88 -20.93 3.21
N TYR A 339 2.51 -20.84 4.49
CA TYR A 339 3.20 -20.04 5.50
C TYR A 339 4.67 -20.43 5.62
N ALA A 340 4.98 -21.71 5.87
CA ALA A 340 6.37 -22.16 6.04
C ALA A 340 7.25 -21.89 4.80
N GLN A 341 6.67 -22.02 3.59
CA GLN A 341 7.38 -21.68 2.36
C GLN A 341 7.59 -20.18 2.23
N ALA A 342 6.56 -19.37 2.47
CA ALA A 342 6.66 -17.92 2.39
C ALA A 342 7.68 -17.35 3.39
N GLU A 343 7.71 -17.87 4.62
CA GLU A 343 8.71 -17.51 5.63
C GLU A 343 10.13 -17.89 5.23
N THR A 344 10.30 -19.07 4.62
CA THR A 344 11.60 -19.50 4.10
C THR A 344 12.06 -18.59 2.96
N ASP A 345 11.16 -18.28 2.03
CA ASP A 345 11.43 -17.36 0.91
C ASP A 345 11.80 -15.97 1.43
N LEU A 346 11.01 -15.42 2.36
CA LEU A 346 11.23 -14.10 2.95
C LEU A 346 12.58 -14.03 3.66
N GLY A 347 12.90 -15.00 4.52
CA GLY A 347 14.19 -15.06 5.23
C GLY A 347 15.39 -15.15 4.28
N ASN A 348 15.29 -15.89 3.18
CA ASN A 348 16.34 -15.99 2.17
C ASN A 348 16.56 -14.65 1.44
N VAL A 349 15.48 -14.00 1.03
CA VAL A 349 15.55 -12.74 0.27
C VAL A 349 15.99 -11.57 1.18
N LEU A 350 15.53 -11.52 2.43
CA LEU A 350 16.02 -10.56 3.44
C LEU A 350 17.52 -10.73 3.74
N SER A 351 17.99 -11.97 3.83
CA SER A 351 19.43 -12.26 4.00
C SER A 351 20.24 -11.75 2.81
N LEU A 352 19.72 -11.93 1.59
CA LEU A 352 20.36 -11.43 0.37
C LEU A 352 20.38 -9.90 0.31
N ARG A 353 19.29 -9.24 0.73
CA ARG A 353 19.24 -7.78 0.85
C ARG A 353 20.28 -7.26 1.81
N THR A 354 20.39 -7.87 2.99
CA THR A 354 21.40 -7.50 3.99
C THR A 354 22.82 -7.66 3.46
N GLN A 355 23.08 -8.66 2.62
CA GLN A 355 24.41 -8.89 2.03
C GLN A 355 24.81 -7.84 0.99
N TYR A 356 23.87 -7.40 0.16
CA TYR A 356 24.18 -6.48 -0.94
C TYR A 356 24.03 -5.00 -0.55
N LEU A 357 23.08 -4.68 0.31
CA LEU A 357 22.84 -3.31 0.76
C LEU A 357 24.10 -2.75 1.42
N ASP A 358 24.63 -1.64 0.90
CA ASP A 358 25.85 -0.98 1.39
C ASP A 358 27.05 -1.94 1.55
N GLY A 359 27.15 -2.94 0.67
CA GLY A 359 28.21 -3.97 0.74
C GLY A 359 28.16 -4.86 1.99
N GLY A 360 27.04 -4.88 2.71
CA GLY A 360 26.84 -5.64 3.94
C GLY A 360 27.30 -4.92 5.22
N ALA A 361 27.63 -3.63 5.15
CA ALA A 361 28.13 -2.86 6.28
C ALA A 361 27.64 -1.40 6.29
N THR A 362 26.31 -1.19 6.35
CA THR A 362 25.68 0.15 6.35
C THR A 362 26.32 1.15 7.33
N PRO A 363 26.54 0.84 8.63
CA PRO A 363 27.11 1.84 9.56
C PRO A 363 28.58 2.18 9.26
N ALA A 364 29.32 1.26 8.62
CA ALA A 364 30.69 1.52 8.23
C ALA A 364 30.75 2.45 7.01
N LEU A 365 29.86 2.25 6.04
CA LEU A 365 29.74 3.13 4.88
C LEU A 365 29.28 4.53 5.29
N GLU A 366 28.29 4.61 6.17
CA GLU A 366 27.81 5.89 6.73
C GLU A 366 28.95 6.68 7.38
N ALA A 367 29.72 6.04 8.26
CA ALA A 367 30.86 6.68 8.92
C ALA A 367 31.93 7.16 7.92
N GLN A 368 32.16 6.42 6.83
CA GLN A 368 33.10 6.85 5.78
C GLN A 368 32.58 8.08 5.04
N ILE A 369 31.29 8.13 4.69
CA ILE A 369 30.65 9.28 4.04
C ILE A 369 30.77 10.53 4.92
N LEU A 370 30.51 10.39 6.23
CA LEU A 370 30.53 11.51 7.18
C LEU A 370 31.93 12.06 7.48
N ILE A 371 32.98 11.26 7.31
CA ILE A 371 34.37 11.65 7.60
C ILE A 371 35.09 12.18 6.34
N ALA A 372 34.59 11.86 5.14
CA ALA A 372 35.20 12.28 3.89
C ALA A 372 35.29 13.82 3.79
N ASP A 373 36.50 14.37 3.86
CA ASP A 373 36.72 15.82 3.89
C ASP A 373 37.72 16.34 2.84
N GLU A 374 38.41 15.44 2.14
CA GLU A 374 39.42 15.78 1.13
C GLU A 374 39.22 15.06 -0.23
N GLN A 375 39.86 15.61 -1.27
CA GLN A 375 39.64 15.19 -2.66
C GLN A 375 40.06 13.74 -2.95
N GLU A 376 41.07 13.21 -2.25
CA GLU A 376 41.49 11.80 -2.38
C GLU A 376 40.43 10.86 -1.79
N GLU A 377 39.86 11.21 -0.65
CA GLU A 377 38.79 10.45 0.02
C GLU A 377 37.49 10.45 -0.80
N TYR A 378 37.15 11.57 -1.46
CA TYR A 378 36.00 11.61 -2.38
C TYR A 378 36.14 10.67 -3.58
N GLN A 379 37.37 10.49 -4.08
CA GLN A 379 37.63 9.59 -5.20
C GLN A 379 37.47 8.13 -4.77
N ASP A 380 37.99 7.76 -3.61
CA ASP A 380 37.86 6.41 -3.06
C ASP A 380 36.38 6.11 -2.74
N LEU A 381 35.68 7.05 -2.10
CA LEU A 381 34.25 6.96 -1.82
C LEU A 381 33.42 6.80 -3.10
N TYR A 382 33.76 7.54 -4.17
CA TYR A 382 33.11 7.38 -5.47
C TYR A 382 33.29 5.97 -6.04
N ILE A 383 34.50 5.43 -6.01
CA ILE A 383 34.79 4.08 -6.54
C ILE A 383 34.03 3.02 -5.73
N GLU A 384 33.99 3.16 -4.42
CA GLU A 384 33.28 2.25 -3.52
C GLU A 384 31.77 2.26 -3.76
N LEU A 385 31.14 3.44 -3.75
CA LEU A 385 29.71 3.60 -3.98
C LEU A 385 29.29 3.13 -5.38
N MET A 386 30.11 3.40 -6.41
CA MET A 386 29.88 2.88 -7.76
C MET A 386 30.07 1.37 -7.85
N GLY A 387 30.91 0.78 -7.01
CA GLY A 387 31.09 -0.67 -6.90
C GLY A 387 29.95 -1.37 -6.16
N MET A 388 29.26 -0.67 -5.26
CA MET A 388 28.08 -1.17 -4.53
C MET A 388 26.77 -0.97 -5.30
N ALA A 389 26.73 -0.04 -6.25
CA ALA A 389 25.55 0.27 -7.04
C ALA A 389 24.97 -1.00 -7.73
N PRO A 390 23.63 -1.17 -7.77
CA PRO A 390 22.58 -0.23 -7.36
C PRO A 390 22.13 -0.39 -5.88
N TYR A 391 22.98 -0.95 -5.01
CA TYR A 391 22.59 -1.33 -3.64
C TYR A 391 23.00 -0.33 -2.56
N VAL A 392 23.25 0.94 -2.91
CA VAL A 392 23.46 1.98 -1.88
C VAL A 392 22.11 2.35 -1.26
N SER A 393 22.03 2.39 0.06
CA SER A 393 20.80 2.74 0.79
C SER A 393 20.40 4.21 0.59
N ASP A 394 19.11 4.50 0.73
CA ASP A 394 18.56 5.86 0.64
C ASP A 394 19.21 6.79 1.68
N GLU A 395 19.43 6.28 2.89
CA GLU A 395 20.11 6.99 3.98
C GLU A 395 21.53 7.41 3.59
N ASN A 396 22.34 6.49 3.05
CA ASN A 396 23.69 6.82 2.62
C ASN A 396 23.72 7.73 1.39
N LEU A 397 22.76 7.59 0.47
CA LEU A 397 22.63 8.50 -0.67
C LEU A 397 22.20 9.91 -0.24
N LEU A 398 21.34 10.02 0.78
CA LEU A 398 20.94 11.29 1.40
C LEU A 398 22.12 11.94 2.13
N ASN A 399 22.85 11.17 2.95
CA ASN A 399 24.07 11.62 3.62
C ASN A 399 25.12 12.12 2.62
N LEU A 400 25.31 11.40 1.51
CA LEU A 400 26.17 11.83 0.41
C LEU A 400 25.69 13.15 -0.23
N ALA A 401 24.38 13.28 -0.47
CA ALA A 401 23.79 14.49 -1.04
C ALA A 401 23.97 15.72 -0.13
N HIS A 402 24.15 15.54 1.18
CA HIS A 402 24.41 16.61 2.15
C HIS A 402 25.87 17.09 2.22
N ILE A 403 26.83 16.41 1.59
CA ILE A 403 28.23 16.89 1.56
C ILE A 403 28.32 18.10 0.63
N ASP A 404 28.57 19.29 1.18
CA ASP A 404 28.56 20.58 0.45
C ASP A 404 29.54 20.61 -0.74
N ASP A 405 30.77 20.15 -0.52
CA ASP A 405 31.87 20.24 -1.50
C ASP A 405 32.05 18.96 -2.34
N TYR A 406 31.10 18.01 -2.28
CA TYR A 406 31.22 16.76 -3.04
C TYR A 406 31.13 17.02 -4.56
N PRO A 407 32.01 16.44 -5.40
CA PRO A 407 32.03 16.74 -6.83
C PRO A 407 30.70 16.41 -7.52
N GLU A 408 30.05 17.41 -8.12
CA GLU A 408 28.73 17.28 -8.77
C GLU A 408 28.67 16.12 -9.77
N LEU A 409 29.69 15.95 -10.60
CA LEU A 409 29.71 14.87 -11.60
C LEU A 409 29.79 13.47 -10.96
N ALA A 410 30.47 13.35 -9.82
CA ALA A 410 30.53 12.10 -9.06
C ALA A 410 29.19 11.80 -8.42
N LEU A 411 28.56 12.81 -7.78
CA LEU A 411 27.21 12.69 -7.21
C LEU A 411 26.20 12.25 -8.26
N ARG A 412 26.18 12.93 -9.41
CA ARG A 412 25.34 12.59 -10.57
C ARG A 412 25.51 11.13 -10.98
N ASN A 413 26.75 10.67 -11.13
CA ASN A 413 27.03 9.31 -11.59
C ASN A 413 26.60 8.25 -10.55
N ILE A 414 26.80 8.52 -9.26
CA ILE A 414 26.35 7.62 -8.18
C ILE A 414 24.83 7.51 -8.19
N LEU A 415 24.11 8.63 -8.30
CA LEU A 415 22.64 8.64 -8.33
C LEU A 415 22.07 8.02 -9.61
N LEU A 416 22.76 8.18 -10.75
CA LEU A 416 22.42 7.45 -11.98
C LEU A 416 22.64 5.95 -11.85
N ALA A 417 23.66 5.52 -11.09
CA ALA A 417 23.91 4.11 -10.80
C ALA A 417 22.96 3.55 -9.72
N ASN A 418 22.28 4.42 -8.97
CA ASN A 418 21.31 4.11 -7.93
C ASN A 418 19.96 4.82 -8.22
N PRO A 419 19.27 4.47 -9.31
CA PRO A 419 18.09 5.19 -9.79
C PRO A 419 16.93 5.25 -8.80
N HIS A 420 16.88 4.34 -7.81
CA HIS A 420 15.89 4.39 -6.74
C HIS A 420 15.94 5.70 -5.95
N ALA A 421 17.08 6.38 -5.91
CA ALA A 421 17.22 7.70 -5.30
C ALA A 421 16.31 8.76 -5.95
N SER A 422 16.09 8.67 -7.27
CA SER A 422 15.22 9.60 -7.99
C SER A 422 13.72 9.43 -7.67
N ARG A 423 13.35 8.29 -7.07
CA ARG A 423 12.00 8.02 -6.55
C ARG A 423 11.84 8.41 -5.08
N ASN A 424 12.93 8.78 -4.40
CA ASN A 424 12.90 9.20 -3.00
C ASN A 424 12.73 10.73 -2.94
N PRO A 425 11.60 11.24 -2.39
CA PRO A 425 11.32 12.67 -2.37
C PRO A 425 12.29 13.46 -1.50
N ASP A 426 12.77 12.88 -0.39
CA ASP A 426 13.68 13.55 0.54
C ASP A 426 15.05 13.79 -0.13
N ILE A 427 15.55 12.78 -0.85
CA ILE A 427 16.79 12.92 -1.64
C ILE A 427 16.60 13.99 -2.72
N MET A 428 15.50 13.95 -3.48
CA MET A 428 15.26 14.94 -4.53
C MET A 428 15.10 16.35 -3.97
N GLU A 429 14.46 16.52 -2.82
CA GLU A 429 14.34 17.82 -2.15
C GLU A 429 15.71 18.38 -1.77
N VAL A 430 16.60 17.56 -1.21
CA VAL A 430 17.98 17.96 -0.90
C VAL A 430 18.74 18.38 -2.16
N LEU A 431 18.59 17.63 -3.26
CA LEU A 431 19.28 17.94 -4.52
C LEU A 431 18.79 19.25 -5.16
N TYR A 432 17.49 19.56 -5.11
CA TYR A 432 16.95 20.81 -5.64
C TYR A 432 17.39 22.06 -4.86
N HIS A 433 17.66 21.90 -3.56
CA HIS A 433 18.05 23.00 -2.66
C HIS A 433 19.54 23.01 -2.31
N LYS A 434 20.35 22.17 -2.97
CA LYS A 434 21.79 22.10 -2.74
C LYS A 434 22.47 23.43 -3.07
N GLU A 435 23.46 23.82 -2.26
CA GLU A 435 24.28 25.00 -2.46
C GLU A 435 25.76 24.60 -2.57
N PRO A 436 26.47 24.91 -3.67
CA PRO A 436 25.97 25.62 -4.85
C PRO A 436 24.93 24.81 -5.64
N PRO A 437 24.02 25.46 -6.39
CA PRO A 437 22.98 24.77 -7.14
C PRO A 437 23.57 23.81 -8.18
N LEU A 438 23.04 22.60 -8.24
CA LEU A 438 23.37 21.62 -9.27
C LEU A 438 22.99 22.14 -10.65
N ALA A 439 23.73 21.72 -11.68
CA ALA A 439 23.39 22.04 -13.06
C ALA A 439 22.02 21.44 -13.42
N ALA A 440 21.22 22.18 -14.19
CA ALA A 440 19.90 21.71 -14.65
C ALA A 440 19.97 20.36 -15.40
N GLN A 441 21.08 20.09 -16.09
CA GLN A 441 21.29 18.81 -16.76
C GLN A 441 21.50 17.67 -15.76
N THR A 442 22.21 17.91 -14.65
CA THR A 442 22.43 16.92 -13.60
C THR A 442 21.12 16.48 -12.97
N LEU A 443 20.25 17.44 -12.61
CA LEU A 443 18.92 17.16 -12.09
C LEU A 443 18.07 16.38 -13.10
N ALA A 444 18.03 16.84 -14.36
CA ALA A 444 17.28 16.15 -15.42
C ALA A 444 17.78 14.71 -15.68
N ASP A 445 19.08 14.48 -15.54
CA ASP A 445 19.65 13.13 -15.69
C ASP A 445 19.25 12.22 -14.53
N ILE A 446 19.27 12.73 -13.29
CA ILE A 446 18.83 11.99 -12.09
C ILE A 446 17.34 11.69 -12.18
N GLU A 447 16.51 12.69 -12.53
CA GLU A 447 15.06 12.54 -12.72
C GLU A 447 14.73 11.51 -13.82
N ALA A 448 15.58 11.37 -14.84
CA ALA A 448 15.39 10.36 -15.88
C ALA A 448 15.55 8.91 -15.34
N GLY A 449 16.23 8.75 -14.20
CA GLY A 449 16.39 7.47 -13.50
C GLY A 449 15.10 6.95 -12.86
N GLU A 450 14.08 7.78 -12.70
CA GLU A 450 12.84 7.45 -11.96
C GLU A 450 12.14 6.21 -12.49
N GLN A 451 12.20 6.03 -13.82
CA GLN A 451 11.58 4.91 -14.54
C GLN A 451 12.47 3.67 -14.60
N SER A 452 13.71 3.75 -14.10
CA SER A 452 14.67 2.65 -14.17
C SER A 452 14.48 1.68 -13.01
N ILE A 453 14.20 0.43 -13.35
CA ILE A 453 14.14 -0.68 -12.40
C ILE A 453 15.53 -1.31 -12.32
N THR A 454 15.99 -1.58 -11.10
CA THR A 454 17.32 -2.15 -10.84
C THR A 454 17.23 -3.49 -10.14
N SER A 455 18.37 -4.18 -10.00
CA SER A 455 18.45 -5.42 -9.25
C SER A 455 18.16 -5.26 -7.74
N LYS A 456 18.31 -4.04 -7.20
CA LYS A 456 17.81 -3.68 -5.86
C LYS A 456 16.29 -3.68 -5.83
N ASP A 457 15.66 -3.02 -6.80
CA ASP A 457 14.18 -2.98 -6.91
C ASP A 457 13.58 -4.37 -7.09
N VAL A 458 14.23 -5.22 -7.89
CA VAL A 458 13.84 -6.63 -8.07
C VAL A 458 13.89 -7.39 -6.75
N LEU A 459 14.95 -7.22 -5.97
CA LEU A 459 15.09 -7.86 -4.66
C LEU A 459 14.03 -7.37 -3.67
N ASP A 460 13.78 -6.07 -3.67
CA ASP A 460 12.77 -5.41 -2.87
C ASP A 460 11.33 -5.87 -3.25
N MET A 461 11.04 -6.11 -4.54
CA MET A 461 9.80 -6.75 -5.00
C MET A 461 9.63 -8.18 -4.47
N GLN A 462 10.71 -8.98 -4.44
CA GLN A 462 10.67 -10.34 -3.92
C GLN A 462 10.36 -10.39 -2.41
N ILE A 463 10.89 -9.44 -1.65
CA ILE A 463 10.57 -9.28 -0.22
C ILE A 463 9.09 -8.98 -0.04
N ALA A 464 8.57 -7.99 -0.76
CA ALA A 464 7.17 -7.61 -0.72
C ALA A 464 6.23 -8.77 -1.05
N SER A 465 6.56 -9.52 -2.11
CA SER A 465 5.81 -10.70 -2.56
C SER A 465 5.83 -11.83 -1.52
N ALA A 466 7.00 -12.13 -0.95
CA ALA A 466 7.14 -13.15 0.09
C ALA A 466 6.39 -12.76 1.37
N GLN A 467 6.50 -11.51 1.82
CA GLN A 467 5.79 -11.00 2.99
C GLN A 467 4.27 -11.02 2.78
N THR A 468 3.78 -10.58 1.60
CA THR A 468 2.35 -10.65 1.26
C THR A 468 1.82 -12.09 1.32
N ARG A 469 2.58 -13.05 0.79
CA ARG A 469 2.22 -14.49 0.87
C ARG A 469 2.20 -15.00 2.31
N SER A 470 3.16 -14.59 3.14
CA SER A 470 3.22 -14.97 4.56
C SER A 470 2.04 -14.41 5.35
N GLU A 471 1.74 -13.12 5.19
CA GLU A 471 0.61 -12.48 5.88
C GLU A 471 -0.74 -13.03 5.41
N ALA A 472 -0.89 -13.35 4.11
CA ALA A 472 -2.08 -14.02 3.60
C ALA A 472 -2.27 -15.41 4.22
N ALA A 473 -1.21 -16.22 4.28
CA ALA A 473 -1.26 -17.53 4.92
C ALA A 473 -1.56 -17.44 6.43
N THR A 474 -1.00 -16.44 7.11
CA THR A 474 -1.32 -16.12 8.51
C THR A 474 -2.81 -15.85 8.67
N ARG A 475 -3.42 -15.00 7.83
CA ARG A 475 -4.87 -14.74 7.87
C ARG A 475 -5.70 -16.00 7.66
N GLU A 476 -5.30 -16.88 6.74
CA GLU A 476 -5.97 -18.17 6.50
C GLU A 476 -5.89 -19.12 7.71
N ILE A 477 -4.73 -19.21 8.35
CA ILE A 477 -4.51 -19.99 9.58
C ILE A 477 -5.41 -19.45 10.70
N LEU A 478 -5.41 -18.13 10.93
CA LEU A 478 -6.25 -17.49 11.94
C LEU A 478 -7.74 -17.72 11.65
N ALA A 479 -8.18 -17.59 10.39
CA ALA A 479 -9.56 -17.88 9.98
C ALA A 479 -9.97 -19.33 10.27
N TRP A 480 -9.05 -20.28 10.10
CA TRP A 480 -9.28 -21.67 10.45
C TRP A 480 -9.42 -21.86 11.96
N TYR A 481 -8.51 -21.31 12.78
CA TYR A 481 -8.58 -21.41 14.24
C TYR A 481 -9.89 -20.85 14.81
N ARG A 482 -10.37 -19.71 14.29
CA ARG A 482 -11.65 -19.09 14.68
C ARG A 482 -12.85 -20.04 14.55
N THR A 483 -12.79 -21.02 13.67
CA THR A 483 -13.92 -21.90 13.36
C THR A 483 -13.74 -23.34 13.83
N HIS A 484 -12.51 -23.81 13.96
CA HIS A 484 -12.20 -25.23 14.25
C HIS A 484 -11.48 -25.47 15.57
N SER A 485 -10.89 -24.45 16.21
CA SER A 485 -10.23 -24.61 17.50
C SER A 485 -11.22 -24.53 18.67
N GLU A 486 -11.05 -25.42 19.66
CA GLU A 486 -11.72 -25.33 20.96
C GLU A 486 -11.05 -24.30 21.89
N GLY A 487 -9.75 -24.04 21.72
CA GLY A 487 -8.91 -23.12 22.48
C GLY A 487 -8.52 -21.87 21.68
N LYS A 488 -9.48 -21.29 20.96
CA LYS A 488 -9.24 -20.26 19.93
C LYS A 488 -8.30 -19.14 20.37
N LEU A 489 -8.50 -18.59 21.57
CA LEU A 489 -7.66 -17.49 22.07
C LEU A 489 -6.18 -17.89 22.07
N ASN A 490 -5.85 -19.02 22.69
CA ASN A 490 -4.48 -19.52 22.77
C ASN A 490 -3.89 -19.78 21.39
N ASP A 491 -4.58 -20.56 20.54
CA ASP A 491 -4.05 -20.91 19.21
C ASP A 491 -3.85 -19.68 18.33
N LEU A 492 -4.75 -18.69 18.41
CA LEU A 492 -4.62 -17.42 17.68
C LEU A 492 -3.43 -16.63 18.21
N THR A 493 -3.34 -16.40 19.52
CA THR A 493 -2.27 -15.61 20.13
C THR A 493 -0.90 -16.27 20.00
N GLU A 494 -0.80 -17.60 20.10
CA GLU A 494 0.45 -18.33 19.90
C GLU A 494 0.97 -18.16 18.47
N HIS A 495 0.08 -18.17 17.47
CA HIS A 495 0.48 -17.92 16.09
C HIS A 495 0.86 -16.45 15.85
N LEU A 496 0.11 -15.50 16.41
CA LEU A 496 0.43 -14.07 16.31
C LEU A 496 1.79 -13.74 16.93
N LEU A 497 2.10 -14.29 18.11
CA LEU A 497 3.35 -14.02 18.83
C LEU A 497 4.58 -14.71 18.20
N GLN A 498 4.40 -15.59 17.20
CA GLN A 498 5.49 -16.15 16.39
C GLN A 498 5.95 -15.19 15.28
N ARG A 499 5.17 -14.15 15.00
CA ARG A 499 5.50 -13.11 14.03
C ARG A 499 6.47 -12.11 14.64
N ASP A 500 7.39 -11.59 13.84
CA ASP A 500 8.34 -10.55 14.26
C ASP A 500 7.86 -9.14 13.90
N GLU A 501 6.66 -8.97 13.34
CA GLU A 501 6.08 -7.66 13.07
C GLU A 501 5.15 -7.14 14.20
N PRO A 502 5.32 -5.88 14.65
CA PRO A 502 4.57 -5.28 15.76
C PRO A 502 3.04 -5.39 15.68
N GLN A 503 2.47 -5.25 14.48
CA GLN A 503 1.02 -5.26 14.27
C GLN A 503 0.35 -6.56 14.73
N PHE A 504 1.03 -7.70 14.62
CA PHE A 504 0.50 -8.98 15.09
C PHE A 504 0.55 -9.09 16.61
N HIS A 505 1.55 -8.48 17.25
CA HIS A 505 1.64 -8.40 18.71
C HIS A 505 0.56 -7.47 19.27
N TYR A 506 0.29 -6.33 18.63
CA TYR A 506 -0.86 -5.48 19.01
C TYR A 506 -2.19 -6.24 18.93
N ALA A 507 -2.39 -7.07 17.91
CA ALA A 507 -3.59 -7.91 17.82
C ALA A 507 -3.67 -8.96 18.95
N ALA A 508 -2.52 -9.44 19.46
CA ALA A 508 -2.46 -10.31 20.62
C ALA A 508 -2.76 -9.56 21.92
N VAL A 509 -2.22 -8.34 22.09
CA VAL A 509 -2.53 -7.42 23.21
C VAL A 509 -4.04 -7.17 23.26
N ASP A 510 -4.66 -6.82 22.13
CA ASP A 510 -6.11 -6.62 22.03
C ASP A 510 -6.91 -7.87 22.43
N ALA A 511 -6.45 -9.07 22.02
CA ALA A 511 -7.10 -10.33 22.37
C ALA A 511 -7.09 -10.60 23.88
N PHE A 512 -5.94 -10.38 24.55
CA PHE A 512 -5.81 -10.56 25.99
C PHE A 512 -6.50 -9.46 26.81
N LEU A 513 -6.45 -8.19 26.36
CA LEU A 513 -7.24 -7.09 26.92
C LEU A 513 -8.73 -7.44 26.95
N ARG A 514 -9.23 -8.02 25.85
CA ARG A 514 -10.63 -8.45 25.74
C ARG A 514 -10.97 -9.67 26.58
N ALA A 515 -10.02 -10.56 26.79
CA ALA A 515 -10.16 -11.66 27.73
C ALA A 515 -10.13 -11.20 29.21
N GLY A 516 -9.73 -9.94 29.47
CA GLY A 516 -9.51 -9.41 30.82
C GLY A 516 -8.19 -9.85 31.44
N GLU A 517 -7.27 -10.36 30.62
CA GLU A 517 -5.94 -10.80 31.02
C GLU A 517 -4.95 -9.64 30.91
N LEU A 518 -5.15 -8.60 31.73
CA LEU A 518 -4.42 -7.33 31.65
C LEU A 518 -2.91 -7.49 31.85
N GLU A 519 -2.50 -8.31 32.82
CA GLU A 519 -1.07 -8.55 33.11
C GLU A 519 -0.36 -9.18 31.90
N ILE A 520 -1.02 -10.08 31.17
CA ILE A 520 -0.46 -10.71 29.97
C ILE A 520 -0.40 -9.71 28.81
N ALA A 521 -1.46 -8.93 28.62
CA ALA A 521 -1.49 -7.89 27.59
C ALA A 521 -0.39 -6.83 27.81
N GLN A 522 -0.16 -6.42 29.06
CA GLN A 522 0.89 -5.48 29.42
C GLN A 522 2.29 -6.07 29.20
N ASP A 523 2.52 -7.32 29.62
CA ASP A 523 3.81 -8.00 29.42
C ASP A 523 4.14 -8.16 27.91
N ILE A 524 3.15 -8.48 27.07
CA ILE A 524 3.37 -8.54 25.61
C ILE A 524 3.75 -7.16 25.07
N LEU A 525 3.06 -6.10 25.48
CA LEU A 525 3.34 -4.75 25.00
C LEU A 525 4.74 -4.28 25.42
N GLU A 526 5.10 -4.44 26.70
CA GLU A 526 6.39 -4.00 27.24
C GLU A 526 7.59 -4.74 26.60
N ASN A 527 7.41 -6.01 26.25
CA ASN A 527 8.46 -6.81 25.61
C ASN A 527 8.50 -6.67 24.08
N LEU A 528 7.50 -6.05 23.45
CA LEU A 528 7.36 -5.95 22.00
C LEU A 528 8.64 -5.42 21.31
N PRO A 529 9.28 -4.33 21.78
CA PRO A 529 10.49 -3.81 21.13
C PRO A 529 11.71 -4.76 21.19
N GLU A 530 11.70 -5.74 22.10
CA GLU A 530 12.78 -6.73 22.22
C GLU A 530 12.59 -7.95 21.29
N VAL A 531 11.35 -8.24 20.90
CA VAL A 531 10.99 -9.46 20.15
C VAL A 531 10.64 -9.18 18.69
N CYS A 532 10.25 -7.95 18.36
CA CYS A 532 9.89 -7.52 17.00
C CYS A 532 11.02 -6.79 16.29
N VAL A 533 10.94 -6.73 14.96
CA VAL A 533 11.79 -5.85 14.15
C VAL A 533 11.27 -4.42 14.28
N MET A 534 12.09 -3.54 14.86
CA MET A 534 11.75 -2.14 15.12
C MET A 534 12.48 -1.21 14.15
N THR A 535 11.81 -0.81 13.06
CA THR A 535 12.24 0.33 12.23
C THR A 535 12.03 1.65 12.99
N GLU A 536 12.56 2.76 12.49
CA GLU A 536 12.31 4.10 13.07
C GLU A 536 10.80 4.39 13.13
N ASP A 537 10.07 4.12 12.05
CA ASP A 537 8.62 4.28 12.00
C ASP A 537 7.86 3.30 12.90
N ALA A 538 8.30 2.05 12.99
CA ALA A 538 7.70 1.08 13.90
C ALA A 538 7.91 1.49 15.36
N SER A 539 9.05 2.12 15.67
CA SER A 539 9.35 2.69 16.99
C SER A 539 8.45 3.90 17.28
N ALA A 540 8.27 4.80 16.32
CA ALA A 540 7.35 5.93 16.45
C ALA A 540 5.88 5.47 16.59
N GLU A 541 5.44 4.46 15.83
CA GLU A 541 4.11 3.86 16.01
C GLU A 541 3.98 3.19 17.38
N TYR A 542 5.02 2.49 17.84
CA TYR A 542 5.05 1.87 19.17
C TYR A 542 4.88 2.90 20.28
N GLU A 543 5.59 4.03 20.26
CA GLU A 543 5.42 5.09 21.26
C GLU A 543 3.97 5.59 21.34
N GLN A 544 3.31 5.77 20.18
CA GLN A 544 1.90 6.20 20.13
C GLN A 544 0.94 5.11 20.61
N MET A 545 1.19 3.85 20.24
CA MET A 545 0.37 2.71 20.66
C MET A 545 0.56 2.41 22.16
N GLU A 546 1.77 2.51 22.69
CA GLU A 546 2.07 2.39 24.12
C GLU A 546 1.35 3.46 24.94
N ALA A 547 1.36 4.72 24.47
CA ALA A 547 0.60 5.79 25.08
C ALA A 547 -0.91 5.47 25.10
N LEU A 548 -1.49 5.03 23.97
CA LEU A 548 -2.89 4.63 23.91
C LEU A 548 -3.21 3.46 24.86
N TYR A 549 -2.40 2.40 24.86
CA TYR A 549 -2.62 1.23 25.70
C TYR A 549 -2.47 1.56 27.18
N SER A 550 -1.54 2.43 27.55
CA SER A 550 -1.40 2.93 28.93
C SER A 550 -2.71 3.57 29.41
N LEU A 551 -3.34 4.41 28.58
CA LEU A 551 -4.66 4.99 28.90
C LEU A 551 -5.75 3.90 28.98
N LEU A 552 -5.73 2.91 28.10
CA LEU A 552 -6.68 1.79 28.14
C LEU A 552 -6.54 0.95 29.42
N PHE A 553 -5.31 0.67 29.86
CA PHE A 553 -5.03 -0.05 31.10
C PHE A 553 -5.51 0.73 32.33
N ASP A 554 -5.37 2.06 32.34
CA ASP A 554 -5.88 2.92 33.42
C ASP A 554 -7.42 2.97 33.44
N LEU A 555 -8.05 2.92 32.27
CA LEU A 555 -9.50 2.94 32.13
C LEU A 555 -10.16 1.59 32.48
N TYR A 556 -9.49 0.45 32.23
CA TYR A 556 -10.05 -0.88 32.46
C TYR A 556 -10.54 -1.17 33.89
N PRO A 557 -9.81 -0.81 34.96
CA PRO A 557 -10.29 -0.99 36.35
C PRO A 557 -11.33 0.08 36.75
N SER A 558 -11.55 1.11 35.94
CA SER A 558 -12.44 2.22 36.25
C SER A 558 -13.85 1.97 35.70
N SER A 559 -14.86 2.11 36.55
CA SER A 559 -16.28 2.01 36.15
C SER A 559 -16.96 3.39 36.04
N GLY A 560 -16.17 4.46 35.91
CA GLY A 560 -16.60 5.85 35.96
C GLY A 560 -16.27 6.62 34.68
N GLU A 561 -16.68 7.89 34.64
CA GLU A 561 -16.21 8.81 33.60
C GLU A 561 -14.68 8.95 33.68
N PRO A 562 -13.99 9.02 32.53
CA PRO A 562 -12.54 9.24 32.51
C PRO A 562 -12.16 10.52 33.26
N ASP A 563 -10.97 10.54 33.86
CA ASP A 563 -10.39 11.79 34.35
C ASP A 563 -10.27 12.78 33.16
N PRO A 564 -10.62 14.08 33.32
CA PRO A 564 -10.34 15.10 32.32
C PRO A 564 -8.90 15.10 31.76
N GLY A 565 -7.91 14.67 32.55
CA GLY A 565 -6.55 14.45 32.08
C GLY A 565 -6.47 13.38 30.98
N ILE A 566 -7.09 12.22 31.18
CA ILE A 566 -7.16 11.13 30.19
C ILE A 566 -7.89 11.61 28.92
N ILE A 567 -8.97 12.39 29.06
CA ILE A 567 -9.65 12.97 27.89
C ILE A 567 -8.70 13.89 27.10
N GLY A 568 -7.96 14.77 27.78
CA GLY A 568 -6.98 15.64 27.13
C GLY A 568 -5.86 14.86 26.42
N ASP A 569 -5.40 13.76 27.01
CA ASP A 569 -4.39 12.89 26.39
C ASP A 569 -4.95 12.16 25.15
N LEU A 570 -6.21 11.72 25.20
CA LEU A 570 -6.90 11.14 24.03
C LEU A 570 -7.13 12.16 22.91
N GLU A 571 -7.48 13.40 23.25
CA GLU A 571 -7.61 14.50 22.27
C GLU A 571 -6.27 14.75 21.56
N ASN A 572 -5.16 14.78 22.32
CA ASN A 572 -3.83 14.94 21.74
C ASN A 572 -3.45 13.78 20.80
N LEU A 573 -3.73 12.53 21.20
CA LEU A 573 -3.49 11.35 20.34
C LEU A 573 -4.38 11.38 19.09
N ALA A 574 -5.65 11.79 19.22
CA ALA A 574 -6.59 11.89 18.11
C ALA A 574 -6.16 12.94 17.05
N MET A 575 -5.38 13.95 17.47
CA MET A 575 -4.83 15.02 16.63
C MET A 575 -3.53 14.68 15.90
N ALA A 576 -2.90 13.52 16.16
CA ALA A 576 -1.63 13.14 15.54
C ALA A 576 -1.69 12.87 14.01
N ASP A 577 -2.80 13.25 13.35
CA ASP A 577 -3.20 13.11 11.93
C ASP A 577 -3.16 11.69 11.32
N ASP A 578 -2.16 10.86 11.63
CA ASP A 578 -1.94 9.56 11.00
C ASP A 578 -1.66 8.42 11.99
N GLY A 579 -2.07 7.20 11.60
CA GLY A 579 -1.82 5.97 12.36
C GLY A 579 -3.01 5.37 13.14
N PRO A 580 -2.84 4.14 13.63
CA PRO A 580 -3.88 3.34 14.29
C PRO A 580 -4.27 3.93 15.64
N ALA A 581 -3.31 4.51 16.37
CA ALA A 581 -3.51 5.08 17.70
C ALA A 581 -4.48 6.25 17.63
N ALA A 582 -4.32 7.14 16.64
CA ALA A 582 -5.20 8.29 16.42
C ALA A 582 -6.65 7.85 16.12
N ALA A 583 -6.84 6.83 15.27
CA ALA A 583 -8.18 6.31 14.96
C ALA A 583 -8.84 5.65 16.19
N ARG A 584 -8.10 4.86 16.95
CA ARG A 584 -8.57 4.23 18.20
C ARG A 584 -8.88 5.27 19.28
N ALA A 585 -8.04 6.32 19.41
CA ALA A 585 -8.28 7.43 20.35
C ALA A 585 -9.55 8.20 20.01
N ARG A 586 -9.79 8.52 18.72
CA ARG A 586 -11.05 9.12 18.26
C ARG A 586 -12.25 8.25 18.60
N ASN A 587 -12.16 6.94 18.35
CA ASN A 587 -13.24 6.00 18.65
C ASN A 587 -13.49 5.89 20.16
N LEU A 588 -12.45 5.99 20.99
CA LEU A 588 -12.56 5.98 22.44
C LEU A 588 -13.20 7.26 23.00
N LEU A 589 -12.87 8.43 22.44
CA LEU A 589 -13.57 9.69 22.74
C LEU A 589 -15.07 9.56 22.46
N VAL A 590 -15.45 9.02 21.30
CA VAL A 590 -16.85 8.74 20.96
C VAL A 590 -17.50 7.77 21.95
N GLN A 591 -16.76 6.76 22.44
CA GLN A 591 -17.24 5.81 23.44
C GLN A 591 -17.61 6.47 24.77
N TYR A 592 -16.89 7.52 25.17
CA TYR A 592 -17.21 8.30 26.37
C TYR A 592 -18.18 9.46 26.11
N GLY A 593 -18.65 9.63 24.87
CA GLY A 593 -19.61 10.66 24.50
C GLY A 593 -18.98 12.04 24.27
N GLU A 594 -17.65 12.10 24.14
CA GLU A 594 -16.94 13.33 23.82
C GLU A 594 -17.11 13.68 22.32
N PRO A 595 -17.31 14.97 21.98
CA PRO A 595 -17.48 15.39 20.60
C PRO A 595 -16.17 15.25 19.83
N THR A 596 -16.25 14.70 18.62
CA THR A 596 -15.12 14.66 17.68
C THR A 596 -15.46 15.49 16.44
N ASP A 597 -14.57 16.40 16.04
CA ASP A 597 -14.72 17.19 14.80
C ASP A 597 -14.32 16.39 13.54
N TYR A 598 -14.01 15.10 13.70
CA TYR A 598 -13.61 14.23 12.61
C TYR A 598 -14.80 13.90 11.70
N THR A 599 -14.65 14.24 10.42
CA THR A 599 -15.49 13.74 9.32
C THR A 599 -14.59 12.95 8.38
N GLU A 600 -14.95 11.71 8.07
CA GLU A 600 -14.13 10.85 7.22
C GLU A 600 -13.84 11.54 5.86
N PRO A 601 -12.58 11.70 5.44
CA PRO A 601 -12.27 12.44 4.22
C PRO A 601 -12.58 11.60 2.98
N VAL A 602 -13.01 12.27 1.92
CA VAL A 602 -13.21 11.72 0.58
C VAL A 602 -12.76 12.80 -0.39
N TYR A 603 -11.83 12.47 -1.27
CA TYR A 603 -11.21 13.39 -2.21
C TYR A 603 -11.68 13.10 -3.63
N ILE A 604 -12.09 14.17 -4.33
CA ILE A 604 -12.46 14.10 -5.74
C ILE A 604 -11.45 14.89 -6.54
N PRO A 605 -10.74 14.26 -7.50
CA PRO A 605 -9.71 14.94 -8.28
C PRO A 605 -10.27 16.19 -9.00
N GLY A 606 -9.53 17.30 -8.88
CA GLY A 606 -9.89 18.58 -9.52
C GLY A 606 -10.97 19.41 -8.81
N SER A 607 -11.55 18.94 -7.69
CA SER A 607 -12.47 19.73 -6.87
C SER A 607 -11.69 20.49 -5.78
N SER A 608 -11.70 21.83 -5.83
CA SER A 608 -10.95 22.77 -4.95
C SER A 608 -9.50 23.07 -5.39
N GLY A 609 -9.24 24.36 -5.63
CA GLY A 609 -7.95 24.84 -6.16
C GLY A 609 -6.77 24.57 -5.25
N LYS A 610 -5.92 23.63 -5.66
CA LYS A 610 -4.48 23.65 -5.39
C LYS A 610 -3.76 23.53 -6.72
N LYS A 611 -2.56 24.12 -6.76
CA LYS A 611 -1.77 24.32 -7.98
C LYS A 611 -1.77 23.05 -8.80
N ALA A 612 -2.04 23.18 -10.10
CA ALA A 612 -1.63 22.17 -11.04
C ALA A 612 -0.22 21.73 -10.64
N SER A 613 -0.08 20.46 -10.24
CA SER A 613 1.20 19.78 -10.42
C SER A 613 1.63 20.18 -11.82
N ASP A 614 2.87 20.67 -11.95
CA ASP A 614 3.42 20.85 -13.28
C ASP A 614 3.11 19.57 -14.06
N PRO A 615 2.54 19.68 -15.28
CA PRO A 615 2.25 18.51 -16.07
C PRO A 615 3.57 17.77 -16.21
N GLN A 616 3.71 16.65 -15.48
CA GLN A 616 4.77 15.70 -15.72
C GLN A 616 4.65 15.40 -17.22
N PRO A 617 5.66 15.75 -18.02
CA PRO A 617 5.55 15.61 -19.46
C PRO A 617 5.19 14.15 -19.76
N GLU A 618 4.21 13.91 -20.64
CA GLU A 618 4.00 12.57 -21.20
C GLU A 618 5.33 12.14 -21.82
N ARG A 619 6.02 11.22 -21.13
CA ARG A 619 7.36 10.79 -21.49
C ARG A 619 7.22 9.67 -22.52
N PRO A 620 7.91 9.77 -23.67
CA PRO A 620 7.81 8.77 -24.72
C PRO A 620 8.42 7.44 -24.27
N LEU A 621 7.68 6.35 -24.45
CA LEU A 621 8.17 4.97 -24.39
C LEU A 621 9.44 4.86 -25.25
N LYS A 622 10.60 4.71 -24.61
CA LYS A 622 11.82 4.29 -25.30
C LYS A 622 12.08 2.81 -25.00
N PRO A 623 12.49 2.05 -26.01
CA PRO A 623 12.85 0.65 -25.81
C PRO A 623 14.09 0.60 -24.93
N GLU A 624 13.97 -0.12 -23.81
CA GLU A 624 15.06 -0.51 -22.94
C GLU A 624 16.15 -1.21 -23.78
N SER A 625 17.28 -0.55 -24.03
CA SER A 625 18.51 -1.31 -24.03
C SER A 625 18.89 -1.46 -22.56
N GLY A 626 18.88 -2.69 -22.03
CA GLY A 626 19.37 -3.01 -20.69
C GLY A 626 20.89 -2.82 -20.55
N PHE A 627 21.45 -1.83 -21.24
CA PHE A 627 22.85 -1.43 -21.28
C PHE A 627 22.92 0.09 -21.43
N SER A 628 23.85 0.72 -20.71
CA SER A 628 24.16 2.14 -20.83
C SER A 628 25.67 2.38 -20.75
N LEU A 629 26.14 3.46 -21.39
CA LEU A 629 27.56 3.82 -21.43
C LEU A 629 27.75 5.26 -20.95
N SER A 630 28.53 5.48 -19.88
CA SER A 630 28.78 6.83 -19.34
C SER A 630 30.17 6.95 -18.67
N PRO A 631 30.83 8.12 -18.72
CA PRO A 631 30.52 9.27 -19.57
C PRO A 631 30.83 8.98 -21.04
N ASN A 632 30.08 9.61 -21.95
CA ASN A 632 30.32 9.53 -23.40
C ASN A 632 30.02 10.91 -24.02
N PRO A 633 31.04 11.78 -24.26
CA PRO A 633 32.46 11.45 -24.37
C PRO A 633 33.17 11.07 -23.06
N ALA A 634 34.14 10.17 -23.16
CA ALA A 634 34.92 9.62 -22.06
C ALA A 634 36.34 10.20 -22.02
N GLY A 635 36.88 10.37 -20.82
CA GLY A 635 38.30 10.69 -20.60
C GLY A 635 39.13 9.41 -20.47
N ASP A 636 39.75 9.22 -19.31
CA ASP A 636 40.63 8.07 -19.02
C ASP A 636 39.90 6.74 -18.80
N HIS A 637 38.59 6.77 -18.58
CA HIS A 637 37.77 5.60 -18.36
C HIS A 637 36.34 5.81 -18.86
N VAL A 638 35.64 4.71 -19.09
CA VAL A 638 34.20 4.68 -19.34
C VAL A 638 33.56 3.57 -18.51
N VAL A 639 32.36 3.84 -17.98
CA VAL A 639 31.55 2.89 -17.26
C VAL A 639 30.50 2.33 -18.20
N LEU A 640 30.49 1.01 -18.32
CA LEU A 640 29.43 0.26 -18.97
C LEU A 640 28.53 -0.32 -17.89
N GLN A 641 27.26 0.04 -17.89
CA GLN A 641 26.23 -0.54 -17.02
C GLN A 641 25.31 -1.42 -17.84
N TRP A 642 24.70 -2.41 -17.21
CA TRP A 642 23.67 -3.26 -17.79
C TRP A 642 22.74 -3.81 -16.72
N ASP A 643 21.59 -4.33 -17.15
CA ASP A 643 20.70 -5.15 -16.32
C ASP A 643 20.79 -6.60 -16.79
N TRP A 644 21.51 -7.42 -16.03
CA TRP A 644 21.76 -8.80 -16.38
C TRP A 644 20.49 -9.63 -16.41
N LEU A 645 19.51 -9.29 -15.57
CA LEU A 645 18.28 -10.03 -15.41
C LEU A 645 17.31 -9.68 -16.54
N ALA A 646 17.10 -8.39 -16.79
CA ALA A 646 16.26 -7.92 -17.89
C ALA A 646 16.83 -8.31 -19.26
N ALA A 647 18.15 -8.29 -19.42
CA ALA A 647 18.82 -8.69 -20.66
C ALA A 647 19.05 -10.21 -20.80
N GLY A 648 18.58 -11.03 -19.84
CA GLY A 648 18.72 -12.50 -19.88
C GLY A 648 20.19 -12.97 -19.94
N LEU A 649 21.09 -12.18 -19.37
CA LEU A 649 22.51 -12.47 -19.31
C LEU A 649 22.80 -13.46 -18.19
N SER A 650 23.83 -14.26 -18.36
CA SER A 650 24.29 -15.19 -17.34
C SER A 650 25.80 -15.35 -17.46
N GLU A 651 26.48 -15.85 -16.43
CA GLU A 651 27.90 -16.19 -16.53
C GLU A 651 28.83 -14.98 -16.81
N THR A 652 29.77 -15.08 -17.75
CA THR A 652 30.79 -14.07 -18.05
C THR A 652 30.48 -13.34 -19.37
N LEU A 653 30.53 -12.01 -19.33
CA LEU A 653 30.48 -11.14 -20.49
C LEU A 653 31.89 -10.88 -21.03
N THR A 654 32.02 -10.78 -22.35
CA THR A 654 33.24 -10.31 -23.01
C THR A 654 32.99 -8.93 -23.58
N ILE A 655 33.71 -7.94 -23.10
CA ILE A 655 33.58 -6.54 -23.51
C ILE A 655 34.75 -6.22 -24.44
N GLN A 656 34.47 -5.65 -25.60
CA GLN A 656 35.47 -5.35 -26.62
C GLN A 656 35.32 -3.92 -27.12
N VAL A 657 36.43 -3.20 -27.25
CA VAL A 657 36.47 -1.86 -27.86
C VAL A 657 37.23 -1.94 -29.17
N PHE A 658 36.63 -1.42 -30.24
CA PHE A 658 37.17 -1.40 -31.59
C PHE A 658 37.46 0.03 -32.07
N ASP A 659 38.55 0.21 -32.80
CA ASP A 659 38.82 1.46 -33.52
C ASP A 659 37.96 1.60 -34.80
N LEU A 660 38.00 2.76 -35.46
CA LEU A 660 37.27 3.02 -36.72
C LEU A 660 37.68 2.10 -37.90
N LYS A 661 38.78 1.37 -37.79
CA LYS A 661 39.25 0.41 -38.79
C LYS A 661 38.80 -1.02 -38.46
N GLY A 662 38.07 -1.21 -37.36
CA GLY A 662 37.63 -2.52 -36.87
C GLY A 662 38.71 -3.30 -36.12
N SER A 663 39.81 -2.65 -35.72
CA SER A 663 40.87 -3.28 -34.93
C SER A 663 40.46 -3.29 -33.46
N LEU A 664 40.54 -4.45 -32.82
CA LEU A 664 40.34 -4.59 -31.38
C LEU A 664 41.46 -3.87 -30.62
N VAL A 665 41.09 -2.94 -29.73
CA VAL A 665 42.03 -2.13 -28.93
C VAL A 665 41.96 -2.42 -27.44
N VAL A 666 40.80 -2.85 -26.91
CA VAL A 666 40.62 -3.28 -25.51
C VAL A 666 39.73 -4.52 -25.49
N GLN A 667 40.06 -5.50 -24.64
CA GLN A 667 39.20 -6.63 -24.35
C GLN A 667 39.22 -6.94 -22.86
N GLU A 668 38.04 -6.92 -22.25
CA GLU A 668 37.84 -7.17 -20.83
C GLU A 668 36.79 -8.25 -20.61
N LYS A 669 36.81 -8.83 -19.41
CA LYS A 669 35.75 -9.73 -18.94
C LYS A 669 35.01 -9.11 -17.76
N ALA A 670 33.71 -9.30 -17.72
CA ALA A 670 32.85 -8.93 -16.60
C ALA A 670 31.98 -10.12 -16.20
N ILE A 671 31.64 -10.25 -14.91
CA ILE A 671 30.64 -11.21 -14.48
C ILE A 671 29.29 -10.56 -14.77
N ALA A 672 28.39 -11.27 -15.44
CA ALA A 672 27.11 -10.72 -15.86
C ALA A 672 26.33 -10.16 -14.66
N THR A 673 26.38 -10.83 -13.50
CA THR A 673 25.67 -10.39 -12.29
C THR A 673 26.18 -9.08 -11.68
N ASP A 674 27.35 -8.58 -12.11
CA ASP A 674 27.93 -7.35 -11.55
C ASP A 674 27.20 -6.09 -12.03
N ASN A 675 26.41 -6.15 -13.11
CA ASN A 675 25.67 -5.03 -13.72
C ASN A 675 26.48 -3.79 -14.12
N VAL A 676 27.77 -3.75 -13.80
CA VAL A 676 28.65 -2.63 -14.10
C VAL A 676 30.07 -3.11 -14.37
N LYS A 677 30.74 -2.44 -15.30
CA LYS A 677 32.18 -2.57 -15.53
C LYS A 677 32.78 -1.23 -15.88
N MET A 678 33.75 -0.81 -15.09
CA MET A 678 34.66 0.27 -15.48
C MET A 678 35.72 -0.26 -16.46
N ILE A 679 35.89 0.46 -17.56
CA ILE A 679 36.82 0.12 -18.63
C ILE A 679 37.86 1.24 -18.71
N SER A 680 39.11 0.89 -18.44
CA SER A 680 40.23 1.82 -18.60
C SER A 680 40.49 2.08 -20.09
N LEU A 681 40.54 3.36 -20.45
CA LEU A 681 40.86 3.85 -21.79
C LEU A 681 42.30 4.39 -21.88
N HIS A 682 43.07 4.25 -20.79
CA HIS A 682 44.42 4.76 -20.70
C HIS A 682 45.32 4.25 -21.85
N GLY A 683 45.92 5.18 -22.59
CA GLY A 683 46.78 4.89 -23.74
C GLY A 683 46.06 4.83 -25.10
N LEU A 684 44.73 4.96 -25.13
CA LEU A 684 43.99 5.19 -26.38
C LEU A 684 44.07 6.66 -26.80
N LYS A 685 44.06 6.91 -28.11
CA LYS A 685 44.07 8.29 -28.64
C LYS A 685 42.65 8.86 -28.68
N ALA A 686 42.51 10.16 -28.46
CA ALA A 686 41.28 10.89 -28.71
C ALA A 686 40.69 10.54 -30.08
N GLY A 687 39.40 10.21 -30.12
CA GLY A 687 38.77 9.66 -31.31
C GLY A 687 37.45 8.96 -31.06
N THR A 688 36.90 8.36 -32.11
CA THR A 688 35.68 7.56 -32.05
C THR A 688 36.02 6.07 -32.05
N TYR A 689 35.36 5.32 -31.21
CA TYR A 689 35.47 3.88 -31.05
C TYR A 689 34.07 3.24 -31.03
N SER A 690 34.01 1.92 -31.11
CA SER A 690 32.79 1.14 -30.88
C SER A 690 33.04 0.17 -29.73
N ILE A 691 32.20 0.21 -28.71
CA ILE A 691 32.17 -0.81 -27.66
C ILE A 691 31.12 -1.85 -28.00
N GLN A 692 31.46 -3.12 -27.81
CA GLN A 692 30.59 -4.27 -28.04
C GLN A 692 30.65 -5.21 -26.84
N VAL A 693 29.51 -5.76 -26.46
CA VAL A 693 29.41 -6.75 -25.38
C VAL A 693 28.93 -8.06 -25.96
N PHE A 694 29.61 -9.14 -25.61
CA PHE A 694 29.29 -10.48 -26.03
C PHE A 694 28.91 -11.36 -24.84
N HIS A 695 27.81 -12.09 -24.97
CA HIS A 695 27.38 -13.15 -24.05
C HIS A 695 27.27 -14.45 -24.86
N ARG A 696 27.93 -15.53 -24.38
CA ARG A 696 27.99 -16.83 -25.08
C ARG A 696 28.43 -16.78 -26.55
N GLY A 697 29.23 -15.77 -26.91
CA GLY A 697 29.74 -15.56 -28.26
C GLY A 697 28.84 -14.74 -29.19
N GLU A 698 27.66 -14.32 -28.72
CA GLU A 698 26.73 -13.46 -29.45
C GLU A 698 26.83 -12.02 -28.95
N SER A 699 26.77 -11.04 -29.86
CA SER A 699 26.79 -9.61 -29.53
C SER A 699 25.44 -9.20 -28.97
N VAL A 700 25.41 -8.79 -27.69
CA VAL A 700 24.20 -8.37 -26.97
C VAL A 700 24.06 -6.86 -26.85
N TYR A 701 25.16 -6.11 -27.05
CA TYR A 701 25.15 -4.65 -27.02
C TYR A 701 26.23 -4.07 -27.93
N THR A 702 25.95 -2.92 -28.54
CA THR A 702 26.93 -2.16 -29.30
C THR A 702 26.62 -0.67 -29.20
N GLU A 703 27.60 0.12 -28.76
CA GLU A 703 27.47 1.57 -28.71
C GLU A 703 28.72 2.27 -29.27
N LYS A 704 28.55 3.51 -29.72
CA LYS A 704 29.63 4.39 -30.16
C LYS A 704 30.24 5.11 -28.95
N LEU A 705 31.53 4.90 -28.69
CA LEU A 705 32.29 5.58 -27.64
C LEU A 705 33.12 6.72 -28.23
N ARG A 706 33.03 7.93 -27.66
CA ARG A 706 33.94 9.05 -27.98
C ARG A 706 34.96 9.21 -26.86
N ILE A 707 36.23 9.33 -27.20
CA ILE A 707 37.32 9.60 -26.25
C ILE A 707 37.87 10.99 -26.54
N GLU A 708 37.99 11.84 -25.52
CA GLU A 708 38.52 13.22 -25.62
C GLU A 708 40.02 13.34 -25.33
#